data_AF-A0A0B7NE30-F1
#
_entry.id   AF-A0A0B7NE30-F1
#
_cell.length_a   1.000
_cell.length_b   1.000
_cell.length_c   1.000
_cell.angle_alpha   90.00
_cell.angle_beta   90.00
_cell.angle_gamma   90.00
#
_symmetry.space_group_name_H-M   'P 1'
#
loop_
_entity.id
_entity.type
_entity.pdbx_description
1 polymer ?
#
loop_
_entity_poly.entity_id
_entity_poly.type
_entity_poly.pdbx_seq_one_letter_code
_entity_poly.pdbx_strand_id
1 'polypeptide(L)'
;MSFHVNFTTHGTKLKDAYEAVISETDKTNWLIYAYDKGTYDLRVQQTGGMHGGLEELNDEFSDGKVQFAYAKVIDPNTELPKFVFVGWCGSGVPESRKAFFNSQLGEVSKFFKSFHVQINARDEADVDPDLIMKRVAESSGANYSVHKESAKPQPRVTPVGSVYKKTEIPNIAAMQRESMTKENAPKPVGTNYKPVQTAPRKLEQRWNVTQNQSSGASAVRAERERFEKEVRDREIQNARQVQSQRQDDDRLQAEAEAAARKEREDSERRKMEQEAEQRRIREQEIEMARQREEDERQRQHAEQQRRQEEEEYHRHQAEQEENARRAEEQQQKEETRRQEQERQRREAEKAENERREAAERQRQQQQETERQHQQQEAEHQRQQQEEEEHQRKEAEALQTQLNNTADRAVHASQAAAATTVASSGHHQGISAVVLFEYDASETNEMSLLEGELITQIDQVDEGWWFGVSEDGKKQGLFPANYVQIVEQEIPTTADIPPPPPPPQPAPVQSEEHQQSQGNVAVALYDYEAEEDNEISFAEGETITNIEFVSEDWWQGLSSDEKFKVDVSKAAGHVYPAETVACTRRDFLLYALSVGVPEDDLQWLYELDIDFGPLPTYPLCLLLKGDDWDVNSFMERWTSGGPLPGVPNYDFNKIVHGEQSFEALQTFPAEGGRFKSVKSCVGVYDKGTGMVIDSVVDLYGEEDGVHYCRMGTKMFVRGYGNWNGPKGPKSIIYNPPQREPDVIDTFKTAPNQALLYRLSGDFNPLHADVNLAPTVGFPKPILHGLCSYGKCGHAVVKHFGGNDRTRFKSIEARFAQPVFPGETVEVLMWKTPTNDPKLDAVTFQARVKERNALVLTNGYATLYKEDANNAKL
;
A
#
# COMPACT_ATOMS: atom_id res chain seq x y z
N MET A 1 -8.83 16.95 9.52
CA MET A 1 -9.25 15.89 10.46
C MET A 1 -8.44 14.64 10.16
N SER A 2 -8.09 13.86 11.19
CA SER A 2 -7.31 12.63 11.04
C SER A 2 -8.20 11.51 10.49
N PHE A 3 -7.74 10.79 9.46
CA PHE A 3 -8.44 9.62 8.90
C PHE A 3 -8.06 8.29 9.59
N HIS A 4 -7.21 8.39 10.62
CA HIS A 4 -6.79 7.26 11.46
C HIS A 4 -7.89 6.81 12.41
N VAL A 5 -7.86 5.54 12.78
CA VAL A 5 -8.77 4.96 13.77
C VAL A 5 -8.43 5.51 15.14
N ASN A 6 -9.42 6.09 15.81
CA ASN A 6 -9.26 6.56 17.18
C ASN A 6 -9.66 5.46 18.17
N PHE A 7 -8.66 4.93 18.88
CA PHE A 7 -8.83 3.93 19.94
C PHE A 7 -9.01 4.55 21.34
N THR A 8 -8.82 5.85 21.50
CA THR A 8 -8.80 6.51 22.82
C THR A 8 -10.19 6.78 23.37
N THR A 9 -11.12 7.22 22.52
CA THR A 9 -12.48 7.65 22.91
C THR A 9 -13.22 6.56 23.70
N HIS A 10 -13.15 5.30 23.25
CA HIS A 10 -13.76 4.15 23.93
C HIS A 10 -12.72 3.11 24.41
N GLY A 11 -11.47 3.54 24.62
CA GLY A 11 -10.33 2.63 24.80
C GLY A 11 -10.48 1.58 25.90
N THR A 12 -11.06 1.95 27.05
CA THR A 12 -11.32 1.00 28.14
C THR A 12 -12.29 -0.10 27.70
N LYS A 13 -13.43 0.28 27.10
CA LYS A 13 -14.46 -0.68 26.64
C LYS A 13 -13.93 -1.59 25.52
N LEU A 14 -13.14 -1.04 24.61
CA LEU A 14 -12.46 -1.81 23.57
C LEU A 14 -11.49 -2.83 24.18
N LYS A 15 -10.73 -2.44 25.20
CA LYS A 15 -9.80 -3.35 25.85
C LYS A 15 -10.53 -4.43 26.64
N ASP A 16 -11.55 -4.07 27.40
CA ASP A 16 -12.34 -5.00 28.22
C ASP A 16 -13.05 -6.06 27.35
N ALA A 17 -13.65 -5.65 26.22
CA ALA A 17 -14.31 -6.58 25.29
C ALA A 17 -13.31 -7.55 24.65
N TYR A 18 -12.14 -7.05 24.25
CA TYR A 18 -11.06 -7.90 23.73
C TYR A 18 -10.53 -8.87 24.78
N GLU A 19 -10.32 -8.40 26.02
CA GLU A 19 -9.87 -9.22 27.14
C GLU A 19 -10.89 -10.31 27.52
N ALA A 20 -12.19 -10.02 27.40
CA ALA A 20 -13.25 -11.01 27.58
C ALA A 20 -13.15 -12.14 26.54
N VAL A 21 -12.93 -11.84 25.25
CA VAL A 21 -12.83 -12.87 24.20
C VAL A 21 -11.60 -13.76 24.38
N ILE A 22 -10.44 -13.20 24.76
CA ILE A 22 -9.21 -13.99 24.97
C ILE A 22 -9.16 -14.72 26.32
N SER A 23 -10.06 -14.40 27.25
CA SER A 23 -10.13 -15.04 28.56
C SER A 23 -10.55 -16.52 28.43
N GLU A 24 -9.94 -17.37 29.25
CA GLU A 24 -10.36 -18.78 29.39
C GLU A 24 -11.57 -18.94 30.32
N THR A 25 -11.85 -17.94 31.17
CA THR A 25 -12.90 -18.01 32.20
C THR A 25 -14.18 -17.29 31.78
N ASP A 26 -14.08 -16.36 30.83
CA ASP A 26 -15.22 -15.61 30.31
C ASP A 26 -15.96 -16.43 29.24
N LYS A 27 -17.28 -16.24 29.16
CA LYS A 27 -18.15 -16.93 28.19
C LYS A 27 -18.24 -16.19 26.86
N THR A 28 -17.63 -15.02 26.75
CA THR A 28 -17.58 -14.23 25.53
C THR A 28 -16.63 -14.89 24.54
N ASN A 29 -17.14 -15.18 23.35
CA ASN A 29 -16.40 -15.89 22.31
C ASN A 29 -16.18 -15.04 21.07
N TRP A 30 -16.93 -13.96 20.89
CA TRP A 30 -16.71 -13.03 19.79
C TRP A 30 -17.11 -11.60 20.17
N LEU A 31 -16.56 -10.65 19.43
CA LEU A 31 -16.89 -9.23 19.51
C LEU A 31 -16.97 -8.62 18.11
N ILE A 32 -17.70 -7.51 17.98
CA ILE A 32 -17.74 -6.65 16.80
C ILE A 32 -17.47 -5.22 17.23
N TYR A 33 -16.50 -4.58 16.57
CA TYR A 33 -16.25 -3.16 16.64
C TYR A 33 -16.79 -2.45 15.40
N ALA A 34 -17.26 -1.22 15.59
CA ALA A 34 -17.70 -0.34 14.52
C ALA A 34 -17.38 1.11 14.89
N TYR A 35 -17.57 2.02 13.93
CA TYR A 35 -17.39 3.44 14.17
C TYR A 35 -18.62 4.10 14.79
N ASP A 36 -18.38 5.15 15.56
CA ASP A 36 -19.41 6.13 15.86
C ASP A 36 -19.87 6.86 14.58
N LYS A 37 -21.14 7.27 14.57
CA LYS A 37 -21.76 7.88 13.38
C LYS A 37 -21.00 9.17 13.02
N GLY A 38 -20.49 9.24 11.79
CA GLY A 38 -19.77 10.42 11.30
C GLY A 38 -18.31 10.54 11.74
N THR A 39 -17.78 9.64 12.58
CA THR A 39 -16.37 9.71 13.05
C THR A 39 -15.60 8.42 12.71
N TYR A 40 -14.32 8.38 13.12
CA TYR A 40 -13.47 7.19 13.13
C TYR A 40 -13.14 6.71 14.55
N ASP A 41 -13.96 7.11 15.53
CA ASP A 41 -13.88 6.60 16.90
C ASP A 41 -14.41 5.17 16.93
N LEU A 42 -13.50 4.23 17.23
CA LEU A 42 -13.85 2.82 17.29
C LEU A 42 -14.59 2.54 18.59
N ARG A 43 -15.70 1.84 18.52
CA ARG A 43 -16.47 1.41 19.70
C ARG A 43 -16.85 -0.06 19.61
N VAL A 44 -17.18 -0.63 20.77
CA VAL A 44 -17.84 -1.93 20.85
C VAL A 44 -19.26 -1.77 20.28
N GLN A 45 -19.56 -2.50 19.21
CA GLN A 45 -20.92 -2.61 18.68
C GLN A 45 -21.67 -3.72 19.41
N GLN A 46 -21.09 -4.92 19.44
CA GLN A 46 -21.72 -6.09 20.04
C GLN A 46 -20.68 -7.11 20.53
N THR A 47 -21.08 -7.98 21.44
CA THR A 47 -20.31 -9.11 21.97
C THR A 47 -21.26 -10.27 22.21
N GLY A 48 -20.83 -11.50 21.95
CA GLY A 48 -21.65 -12.70 22.16
C GLY A 48 -20.84 -13.94 22.50
N GLY A 49 -21.51 -15.08 22.63
CA GLY A 49 -20.86 -16.35 22.99
C GLY A 49 -21.57 -17.21 24.05
N MET A 50 -22.67 -16.73 24.67
CA MET A 50 -23.33 -17.48 25.75
C MET A 50 -24.15 -18.67 25.22
N HIS A 51 -24.66 -18.59 23.98
CA HIS A 51 -25.49 -19.62 23.33
C HIS A 51 -25.26 -19.79 21.82
N GLY A 52 -24.52 -18.90 21.15
CA GLY A 52 -24.17 -18.96 19.73
C GLY A 52 -22.71 -18.61 19.48
N GLY A 53 -22.11 -19.24 18.46
CA GLY A 53 -20.70 -19.09 18.11
C GLY A 53 -20.52 -18.13 16.94
N LEU A 54 -20.03 -18.67 15.82
CA LEU A 54 -19.88 -17.91 14.58
C LEU A 54 -21.23 -17.62 13.91
N GLU A 55 -22.26 -18.41 14.21
CA GLU A 55 -23.62 -18.23 13.69
C GLU A 55 -24.22 -16.91 14.20
N GLU A 56 -24.10 -16.66 15.50
CA GLU A 56 -24.54 -15.39 16.11
C GLU A 56 -23.71 -14.20 15.59
N LEU A 57 -22.42 -14.42 15.33
CA LEU A 57 -21.54 -13.39 14.76
C LEU A 57 -21.93 -13.02 13.32
N ASN A 58 -22.32 -14.01 12.51
CA ASN A 58 -22.70 -13.82 11.11
C ASN A 58 -23.90 -12.86 10.97
N ASP A 59 -24.91 -13.05 11.81
CA ASP A 59 -26.18 -12.30 11.76
C ASP A 59 -26.02 -10.81 12.15
N GLU A 60 -24.88 -10.42 12.72
CA GLU A 60 -24.64 -9.08 13.26
C GLU A 60 -23.87 -8.15 12.31
N PHE A 61 -23.45 -8.66 11.16
CA PHE A 61 -22.85 -7.84 10.11
C PHE A 61 -23.90 -7.02 9.35
N SER A 62 -23.52 -5.80 8.97
CA SER A 62 -24.41 -4.85 8.33
C SER A 62 -23.76 -4.32 7.05
N ASP A 63 -24.48 -4.44 5.93
CA ASP A 63 -24.03 -3.97 4.63
C ASP A 63 -23.72 -2.47 4.58
N GLY A 64 -24.37 -1.67 5.42
CA GLY A 64 -24.17 -0.22 5.48
C GLY A 64 -22.98 0.24 6.33
N LYS A 65 -22.22 -0.68 6.96
CA LYS A 65 -21.19 -0.33 7.94
C LYS A 65 -19.85 -1.00 7.67
N VAL A 66 -18.79 -0.32 8.09
CA VAL A 66 -17.47 -0.93 8.29
C VAL A 66 -17.45 -1.50 9.70
N GLN A 67 -17.13 -2.78 9.82
CA GLN A 67 -17.11 -3.51 11.08
C GLN A 67 -15.83 -4.35 11.18
N PHE A 68 -15.38 -4.59 12.41
CA PHE A 68 -14.21 -5.41 12.71
C PHE A 68 -14.58 -6.41 13.79
N ALA A 69 -14.65 -7.69 13.43
CA ALA A 69 -14.97 -8.74 14.37
C ALA A 69 -13.73 -9.51 14.82
N TYR A 70 -13.78 -10.02 16.04
CA TYR A 70 -12.73 -10.86 16.60
C TYR A 70 -13.36 -12.02 17.35
N ALA A 71 -13.02 -13.25 16.98
CA ALA A 71 -13.69 -14.45 17.49
C ALA A 71 -12.68 -15.51 17.95
N LYS A 72 -13.02 -16.20 19.04
CA LYS A 72 -12.36 -17.38 19.60
C LYS A 72 -13.16 -18.60 19.16
N VAL A 73 -12.52 -19.51 18.43
CA VAL A 73 -13.11 -20.75 17.91
C VAL A 73 -12.23 -21.94 18.26
N ILE A 74 -12.78 -23.14 18.34
CA ILE A 74 -12.01 -24.35 18.62
C ILE A 74 -11.65 -25.02 17.29
N ASP A 75 -10.36 -25.16 17.01
CA ASP A 75 -9.90 -25.82 15.79
C ASP A 75 -10.29 -27.31 15.80
N PRO A 76 -11.03 -27.83 14.80
CA PRO A 76 -11.45 -29.23 14.76
C PRO A 76 -10.27 -30.21 14.64
N ASN A 77 -9.10 -29.76 14.19
CA ASN A 77 -7.92 -30.62 14.03
C ASN A 77 -7.11 -30.77 15.32
N THR A 78 -6.94 -29.68 16.08
CA THR A 78 -6.05 -29.64 17.26
C THR A 78 -6.80 -29.57 18.59
N GLU A 79 -8.10 -29.32 18.57
CA GLU A 79 -8.95 -29.06 19.74
C GLU A 79 -8.48 -27.87 20.60
N LEU A 80 -7.60 -27.02 20.05
CA LEU A 80 -7.08 -25.83 20.72
C LEU A 80 -7.84 -24.56 20.28
N PRO A 81 -7.97 -23.56 21.17
CA PRO A 81 -8.56 -22.28 20.80
C PRO A 81 -7.70 -21.57 19.76
N LYS A 82 -8.36 -21.09 18.71
CA LYS A 82 -7.83 -20.25 17.64
C LYS A 82 -8.60 -18.95 17.60
N PHE A 83 -7.93 -17.92 17.12
CA PHE A 83 -8.48 -16.58 17.04
C PHE A 83 -8.62 -16.17 15.58
N VAL A 84 -9.80 -15.70 15.21
CA VAL A 84 -10.15 -15.23 13.87
C VAL A 84 -10.41 -13.74 13.95
N PHE A 85 -9.74 -13.00 13.08
CA PHE A 85 -10.00 -11.58 12.88
C PHE A 85 -10.74 -11.38 11.55
N VAL A 86 -11.88 -10.70 11.59
CA VAL A 86 -12.69 -10.42 10.40
C VAL A 86 -12.77 -8.93 10.18
N GLY A 87 -12.28 -8.45 9.05
CA GLY A 87 -12.56 -7.12 8.54
C GLY A 87 -13.77 -7.17 7.63
N TRP A 88 -14.85 -6.48 7.98
CA TRP A 88 -16.08 -6.41 7.18
C TRP A 88 -16.24 -5.02 6.54
N CYS A 89 -16.38 -5.02 5.22
CA CYS A 89 -16.65 -3.82 4.43
C CYS A 89 -17.89 -4.05 3.56
N GLY A 90 -19.06 -3.80 4.15
CA GLY A 90 -20.35 -4.07 3.51
C GLY A 90 -20.57 -3.32 2.19
N SER A 91 -21.42 -3.90 1.35
CA SER A 91 -21.72 -3.40 0.01
C SER A 91 -22.35 -1.99 0.01
N GLY A 92 -23.13 -1.65 1.04
CA GLY A 92 -23.78 -0.36 1.24
C GLY A 92 -22.90 0.73 1.88
N VAL A 93 -21.64 0.45 2.21
CA VAL A 93 -20.71 1.48 2.73
C VAL A 93 -20.36 2.49 1.62
N PRO A 94 -20.37 3.81 1.90
CA PRO A 94 -19.95 4.83 0.93
C PRO A 94 -18.51 4.62 0.42
N GLU A 95 -18.26 4.83 -0.87
CA GLU A 95 -16.94 4.59 -1.48
C GLU A 95 -15.79 5.35 -0.79
N SER A 96 -16.07 6.57 -0.34
CA SER A 96 -15.12 7.39 0.42
C SER A 96 -14.64 6.70 1.70
N ARG A 97 -15.50 5.93 2.39
CA ARG A 97 -15.12 5.12 3.57
C ARG A 97 -14.47 3.80 3.18
N LYS A 98 -14.92 3.17 2.08
CA LYS A 98 -14.31 1.94 1.54
C LYS A 98 -12.84 2.15 1.18
N ALA A 99 -12.48 3.33 0.67
CA ALA A 99 -11.10 3.69 0.32
C ALA A 99 -10.13 3.59 1.50
N PHE A 100 -10.58 3.88 2.73
CA PHE A 100 -9.75 3.84 3.95
C PHE A 100 -9.79 2.50 4.67
N PHE A 101 -10.71 1.61 4.30
CA PHE A 101 -10.94 0.34 4.99
C PHE A 101 -9.65 -0.47 5.17
N ASN A 102 -8.82 -0.63 4.13
CA ASN A 102 -7.59 -1.43 4.24
C ASN A 102 -6.53 -0.81 5.18
N SER A 103 -6.45 0.52 5.22
CA SER A 103 -5.54 1.24 6.15
C SER A 103 -6.02 1.05 7.59
N GLN A 104 -7.32 1.26 7.81
CA GLN A 104 -7.97 1.13 9.11
C GLN A 104 -7.98 -0.31 9.62
N LEU A 105 -8.17 -1.29 8.73
CA LEU A 105 -8.03 -2.71 8.99
C LEU A 105 -6.62 -3.02 9.49
N GLY A 106 -5.59 -2.42 8.88
CA GLY A 106 -4.21 -2.52 9.34
C GLY A 106 -4.02 -1.99 10.76
N GLU A 107 -4.59 -0.82 11.08
CA GLU A 107 -4.53 -0.24 12.44
C GLU A 107 -5.27 -1.09 13.48
N VAL A 108 -6.48 -1.55 13.18
CA VAL A 108 -7.28 -2.40 14.08
C VAL A 108 -6.65 -3.79 14.22
N SER A 109 -6.02 -4.34 13.17
CA SER A 109 -5.29 -5.60 13.26
C SER A 109 -4.13 -5.53 14.27
N LYS A 110 -3.43 -4.38 14.35
CA LYS A 110 -2.34 -4.15 15.32
C LYS A 110 -2.86 -3.98 16.75
N PHE A 111 -4.11 -3.51 16.91
CA PHE A 111 -4.75 -3.44 18.22
C PHE A 111 -4.96 -4.84 18.81
N PHE A 112 -5.31 -5.82 17.99
CA PHE A 112 -5.37 -7.22 18.39
C PHE A 112 -3.96 -7.83 18.46
N LYS A 113 -3.54 -8.31 19.64
CA LYS A 113 -2.14 -8.73 19.86
C LYS A 113 -1.71 -9.89 18.96
N SER A 114 -2.61 -10.83 18.63
CA SER A 114 -2.32 -11.99 17.78
C SER A 114 -3.59 -12.71 17.35
N PHE A 115 -3.73 -13.05 16.08
CA PHE A 115 -4.76 -13.94 15.53
C PHE A 115 -4.14 -14.98 14.60
N HIS A 116 -4.90 -16.04 14.32
CA HIS A 116 -4.46 -17.18 13.49
C HIS A 116 -4.95 -17.07 12.06
N VAL A 117 -6.16 -16.56 11.86
CA VAL A 117 -6.79 -16.38 10.54
C VAL A 117 -7.32 -14.96 10.45
N GLN A 118 -7.04 -14.29 9.34
CA GLN A 118 -7.67 -13.03 8.98
C GLN A 118 -8.56 -13.22 7.76
N ILE A 119 -9.77 -12.67 7.83
CA ILE A 119 -10.76 -12.72 6.75
C ILE A 119 -11.15 -11.29 6.41
N ASN A 120 -11.03 -10.92 5.14
CA ASN A 120 -11.47 -9.63 4.62
C ASN A 120 -12.76 -9.85 3.84
N ALA A 121 -13.89 -9.64 4.50
CA ALA A 121 -15.22 -9.92 4.01
C ALA A 121 -15.88 -8.69 3.37
N ARG A 122 -16.66 -8.93 2.31
CA ARG A 122 -17.43 -7.90 1.59
C ARG A 122 -18.93 -8.18 1.53
N ASP A 123 -19.29 -9.44 1.71
CA ASP A 123 -20.67 -9.91 1.75
C ASP A 123 -20.81 -11.06 2.77
N GLU A 124 -22.04 -11.44 3.06
CA GLU A 124 -22.36 -12.44 4.08
C GLU A 124 -21.74 -13.82 3.79
N ALA A 125 -21.54 -14.16 2.51
CA ALA A 125 -20.94 -15.45 2.13
C ALA A 125 -19.46 -15.55 2.53
N ASP A 126 -18.76 -14.43 2.70
CA ASP A 126 -17.37 -14.40 3.17
C ASP A 126 -17.21 -14.70 4.67
N VAL A 127 -18.27 -14.49 5.45
CA VAL A 127 -18.30 -14.68 6.92
C VAL A 127 -19.14 -15.88 7.35
N ASP A 128 -19.55 -16.70 6.38
CA ASP A 128 -20.22 -17.98 6.62
C ASP A 128 -19.42 -18.85 7.63
N PRO A 129 -20.08 -19.36 8.70
CA PRO A 129 -19.42 -20.14 9.73
C PRO A 129 -18.60 -21.34 9.22
N ASP A 130 -19.10 -22.07 8.23
CA ASP A 130 -18.41 -23.23 7.66
C ASP A 130 -17.15 -22.80 6.90
N LEU A 131 -17.22 -21.66 6.19
CA LEU A 131 -16.08 -21.10 5.49
C LEU A 131 -14.98 -20.62 6.45
N ILE A 132 -15.37 -19.95 7.54
CA ILE A 132 -14.44 -19.52 8.60
C ILE A 132 -13.77 -20.75 9.22
N MET A 133 -14.55 -21.76 9.62
CA MET A 133 -14.04 -22.98 10.23
C MET A 133 -13.13 -23.78 9.30
N LYS A 134 -13.44 -23.81 8.00
CA LYS A 134 -12.57 -24.41 6.98
C LYS A 134 -11.22 -23.70 6.91
N ARG A 135 -11.18 -22.36 6.90
CA ARG A 135 -9.92 -21.59 6.90
C ARG A 135 -9.11 -21.80 8.18
N VAL A 136 -9.78 -21.91 9.32
CA VAL A 136 -9.14 -22.25 10.60
C VAL A 136 -8.50 -23.64 10.53
N ALA A 137 -9.23 -24.64 10.04
CA ALA A 137 -8.72 -25.99 9.87
C ALA A 137 -7.55 -26.08 8.86
N GLU A 138 -7.60 -25.32 7.76
CA GLU A 138 -6.52 -25.22 6.77
C GLU A 138 -5.26 -24.55 7.32
N SER A 139 -5.44 -23.52 8.17
CA SER A 139 -4.35 -22.82 8.86
C SER A 139 -3.69 -23.67 9.96
N SER A 140 -4.36 -24.72 10.41
CA SER A 140 -3.82 -25.67 11.36
C SER A 140 -2.78 -26.55 10.66
N GLY A 141 -1.51 -26.41 11.03
CA GLY A 141 -0.38 -27.17 10.46
C GLY A 141 -0.50 -28.71 10.56
N ALA A 142 -1.58 -29.23 11.13
CA ALA A 142 -1.94 -30.64 11.24
C ALA A 142 -2.34 -31.31 9.90
N ASN A 143 -2.48 -30.56 8.81
CA ASN A 143 -2.76 -31.13 7.47
C ASN A 143 -1.54 -31.85 6.84
N TYR A 144 -0.34 -31.72 7.42
CA TYR A 144 0.82 -32.54 7.05
C TYR A 144 0.78 -33.91 7.75
N SER A 145 -0.13 -34.77 7.30
CA SER A 145 -0.07 -36.18 7.64
C SER A 145 1.01 -36.85 6.76
N VAL A 146 2.22 -36.98 7.30
CA VAL A 146 3.26 -37.90 6.80
C VAL A 146 2.83 -39.39 6.96
N HIS A 147 1.61 -39.65 7.46
CA HIS A 147 1.12 -40.99 7.81
C HIS A 147 -0.17 -41.46 7.11
N LYS A 148 -0.71 -40.75 6.10
CA LYS A 148 -1.86 -41.21 5.30
C LYS A 148 -1.69 -41.06 3.79
N GLU A 149 -0.47 -40.97 3.28
CA GLU A 149 -0.24 -41.21 1.85
C GLU A 149 -0.04 -42.72 1.64
N SER A 150 -1.00 -43.39 1.00
CA SER A 150 -0.80 -44.77 0.55
C SER A 150 0.36 -44.79 -0.43
N ALA A 151 1.40 -45.57 -0.12
CA ALA A 151 2.62 -45.67 -0.92
C ALA A 151 2.26 -45.95 -2.39
N LYS A 152 2.40 -44.92 -3.25
CA LYS A 152 2.35 -45.13 -4.69
C LYS A 152 3.51 -46.07 -5.03
N PRO A 153 3.26 -47.18 -5.74
CA PRO A 153 4.35 -48.04 -6.19
C PRO A 153 5.29 -47.20 -7.04
N GLN A 154 6.55 -47.11 -6.59
CA GLN A 154 7.61 -46.48 -7.36
C GLN A 154 7.61 -47.12 -8.75
N PRO A 155 7.51 -46.33 -9.84
CA PRO A 155 7.73 -46.89 -11.17
C PRO A 155 9.12 -47.52 -11.15
N ARG A 156 9.22 -48.79 -11.57
CA ARG A 156 10.51 -49.47 -11.70
C ARG A 156 11.41 -48.56 -12.52
N VAL A 157 12.52 -48.14 -11.92
CA VAL A 157 13.57 -47.38 -12.61
C VAL A 157 14.07 -48.27 -13.75
N THR A 158 13.55 -48.04 -14.95
CA THR A 158 14.19 -48.53 -16.17
C THR A 158 15.54 -47.85 -16.27
N PRO A 159 16.63 -48.57 -16.60
CA PRO A 159 17.93 -47.95 -16.75
C PRO A 159 17.83 -46.86 -17.82
N VAL A 160 18.00 -45.60 -17.42
CA VAL A 160 18.07 -44.50 -18.36
C VAL A 160 19.41 -44.63 -19.07
N GLY A 161 19.39 -45.04 -20.33
CA GLY A 161 20.57 -45.09 -21.17
C GLY A 161 21.18 -43.70 -21.25
N SER A 162 22.35 -43.51 -20.65
CA SER A 162 23.07 -42.25 -20.75
C SER A 162 23.51 -42.05 -22.20
N VAL A 163 23.06 -40.97 -22.83
CA VAL A 163 23.76 -40.38 -23.99
C VAL A 163 24.95 -39.60 -23.44
N TYR A 164 25.88 -40.30 -22.81
CA TYR A 164 27.16 -39.75 -22.39
C TYR A 164 28.26 -40.50 -23.15
N LYS A 165 28.78 -39.88 -24.21
CA LYS A 165 30.08 -40.26 -24.72
C LYS A 165 31.11 -39.65 -23.80
N LYS A 166 31.77 -40.51 -23.02
CA LYS A 166 32.94 -40.15 -22.22
C LYS A 166 34.00 -39.58 -23.17
N THR A 167 34.19 -38.27 -23.14
CA THR A 167 35.38 -37.64 -23.71
C THR A 167 36.57 -38.09 -22.88
N GLU A 168 37.53 -38.74 -23.55
CA GLU A 168 38.76 -39.18 -22.92
C GLU A 168 39.49 -37.99 -22.34
N ILE A 169 39.87 -38.09 -21.07
CA ILE A 169 40.71 -37.10 -20.40
C ILE A 169 42.03 -37.08 -21.17
N PRO A 170 42.42 -35.95 -21.80
CA PRO A 170 43.67 -35.89 -22.53
C PRO A 170 44.80 -36.10 -21.53
N ASN A 171 45.68 -37.06 -21.80
CA ASN A 171 46.85 -37.30 -20.96
C ASN A 171 47.84 -36.14 -21.17
N ILE A 172 47.72 -35.11 -20.32
CA ILE A 172 48.49 -33.86 -20.39
C ILE A 172 50.00 -34.15 -20.38
N ALA A 173 50.44 -35.22 -19.69
CA ALA A 173 51.84 -35.65 -19.64
C ALA A 173 52.31 -36.41 -20.89
N ALA A 174 51.41 -36.96 -21.71
CA ALA A 174 51.73 -37.52 -23.03
C ALA A 174 51.72 -36.42 -24.12
N MET A 175 50.79 -35.46 -24.02
CA MET A 175 50.71 -34.31 -24.93
C MET A 175 51.91 -33.35 -24.78
N GLN A 176 52.45 -33.18 -23.55
CA GLN A 176 53.71 -32.45 -23.32
C GLN A 176 54.96 -33.19 -23.83
N ARG A 177 54.88 -34.51 -24.04
CA ARG A 177 55.97 -35.31 -24.64
C ARG A 177 55.91 -35.31 -26.17
N GLU A 178 54.72 -35.23 -26.76
CA GLU A 178 54.54 -35.04 -28.21
C GLU A 178 54.84 -33.62 -28.68
N SER A 179 54.61 -32.59 -27.85
CA SER A 179 55.02 -31.21 -28.14
C SER A 179 56.53 -30.97 -28.09
N MET A 180 57.32 -31.97 -27.66
CA MET A 180 58.79 -31.98 -27.71
C MET A 180 59.37 -32.85 -28.83
N THR A 181 58.56 -33.29 -29.81
CA THR A 181 59.10 -33.83 -31.06
C THR A 181 59.31 -32.73 -32.11
N LYS A 182 60.56 -32.66 -32.60
CA LYS A 182 61.03 -31.77 -33.66
C LYS A 182 60.28 -32.05 -34.97
N GLU A 183 59.10 -31.47 -35.22
CA GLU A 183 58.59 -31.47 -36.60
C GLU A 183 57.62 -30.37 -37.04
N ASN A 184 57.26 -29.37 -36.23
CA ASN A 184 56.48 -28.22 -36.74
C ASN A 184 56.91 -26.88 -36.11
N ALA A 185 58.20 -26.54 -36.23
CA ALA A 185 58.64 -25.16 -36.11
C ALA A 185 58.44 -24.43 -37.45
N PRO A 186 57.99 -23.15 -37.48
CA PRO A 186 57.99 -22.36 -38.71
C PRO A 186 59.41 -22.31 -39.27
N LYS A 187 59.56 -22.71 -40.55
CA LYS A 187 60.85 -22.67 -41.25
C LYS A 187 61.38 -21.23 -41.27
N PRO A 188 62.65 -20.99 -40.92
CA PRO A 188 63.24 -19.68 -41.09
C PRO A 188 63.21 -19.31 -42.57
N VAL A 189 62.67 -18.12 -42.86
CA VAL A 189 62.80 -17.48 -44.17
C VAL A 189 64.28 -17.27 -44.42
N GLY A 190 64.85 -18.10 -45.31
CA GLY A 190 66.23 -17.97 -45.72
C GLY A 190 66.39 -16.68 -46.52
N THR A 191 66.96 -15.64 -45.90
CA THR A 191 67.58 -14.57 -46.67
C THR A 191 68.86 -15.14 -47.28
N ASN A 192 68.82 -15.19 -48.60
CA ASN A 192 69.92 -15.59 -49.44
C ASN A 192 70.97 -14.45 -49.43
N TYR A 193 71.84 -14.42 -48.42
CA TYR A 193 73.07 -13.63 -48.48
C TYR A 193 74.25 -14.50 -48.02
N LYS A 194 75.02 -14.96 -49.00
CA LYS A 194 76.28 -15.68 -48.79
C LYS A 194 77.36 -14.67 -48.42
N PRO A 195 77.98 -14.75 -47.22
CA PRO A 195 79.20 -14.01 -46.97
C PRO A 195 80.31 -14.63 -47.82
N VAL A 196 80.85 -13.85 -48.74
CA VAL A 196 82.08 -14.15 -49.45
C VAL A 196 83.22 -14.15 -48.43
N GLN A 197 83.59 -15.32 -47.91
CA GLN A 197 84.92 -15.52 -47.34
C GLN A 197 85.93 -15.61 -48.49
N THR A 198 86.33 -14.47 -49.02
CA THR A 198 87.66 -14.35 -49.61
C THR A 198 88.64 -14.30 -48.46
N ALA A 199 89.13 -15.45 -48.03
CA ALA A 199 90.46 -15.52 -47.45
C ALA A 199 91.46 -15.29 -48.60
N PRO A 200 92.22 -14.18 -48.65
CA PRO A 200 93.42 -14.17 -49.44
C PRO A 200 94.46 -15.01 -48.71
N ARG A 201 94.97 -15.97 -49.46
CA ARG A 201 96.09 -16.86 -49.14
C ARG A 201 97.27 -16.06 -48.59
N LYS A 202 98.07 -16.74 -47.76
CA LYS A 202 99.46 -16.37 -47.45
C LYS A 202 100.19 -15.97 -48.73
N LEU A 203 100.73 -14.76 -48.76
CA LEU A 203 101.65 -14.32 -49.79
C LEU A 203 103.08 -14.46 -49.24
N GLU A 204 103.58 -15.69 -49.24
CA GLU A 204 105.01 -15.96 -49.28
C GLU A 204 105.31 -16.74 -50.55
N GLN A 205 106.34 -16.26 -51.27
CA GLN A 205 107.09 -16.93 -52.34
C GLN A 205 106.54 -16.88 -53.78
N ARG A 206 106.86 -15.76 -54.45
CA ARG A 206 107.36 -15.69 -55.83
C ARG A 206 108.04 -14.31 -55.93
N TRP A 207 109.36 -14.16 -55.90
CA TRP A 207 110.35 -14.75 -56.78
C TRP A 207 111.75 -14.61 -56.15
N ASN A 208 112.54 -15.68 -56.20
CA ASN A 208 113.99 -15.56 -56.22
C ASN A 208 114.44 -15.22 -57.65
N VAL A 209 115.22 -14.14 -57.75
CA VAL A 209 116.42 -13.93 -58.57
C VAL A 209 116.38 -14.37 -60.05
N THR A 210 116.46 -13.42 -60.97
CA THR A 210 117.59 -13.31 -61.94
C THR A 210 117.72 -11.87 -62.46
N GLN A 211 118.96 -11.42 -62.61
CA GLN A 211 119.41 -10.10 -63.07
C GLN A 211 118.84 -9.67 -64.43
N ASN A 212 118.54 -8.37 -64.61
CA ASN A 212 119.35 -7.52 -65.52
C ASN A 212 119.04 -6.01 -65.35
N GLN A 213 120.02 -5.22 -65.75
CA GLN A 213 120.21 -3.77 -65.72
C GLN A 213 118.99 -2.89 -66.12
N SER A 214 118.79 -1.75 -65.42
CA SER A 214 118.97 -0.38 -65.96
C SER A 214 118.18 0.69 -65.17
N SER A 215 118.93 1.66 -64.61
CA SER A 215 118.59 3.08 -64.34
C SER A 215 117.23 3.48 -63.74
N GLY A 216 117.26 4.00 -62.49
CA GLY A 216 116.38 5.09 -62.04
C GLY A 216 115.41 4.78 -60.88
N ALA A 217 115.88 4.70 -59.62
CA ALA A 217 114.98 4.44 -58.48
C ALA A 217 115.45 5.05 -57.12
N SER A 218 115.63 6.38 -57.07
CA SER A 218 115.91 7.11 -55.81
C SER A 218 114.75 7.98 -55.31
N ALA A 219 113.78 8.34 -56.15
CA ALA A 219 112.67 9.23 -55.76
C ALA A 219 111.49 8.50 -55.10
N VAL A 220 111.13 7.30 -55.59
CA VAL A 220 109.93 6.55 -55.14
C VAL A 220 110.10 5.92 -53.75
N ARG A 221 111.34 5.68 -53.30
CA ARG A 221 111.62 5.04 -52.00
C ARG A 221 111.44 6.02 -50.82
N ALA A 222 111.84 7.27 -51.02
CA ALA A 222 111.74 8.32 -49.99
C ALA A 222 110.30 8.85 -49.80
N GLU A 223 109.47 8.79 -50.84
CA GLU A 223 108.07 9.21 -50.78
C GLU A 223 107.20 8.18 -50.03
N ARG A 224 107.49 6.88 -50.24
CA ARG A 224 106.81 5.78 -49.56
C ARG A 224 107.10 5.74 -48.05
N GLU A 225 108.34 5.98 -47.63
CA GLU A 225 108.69 6.02 -46.20
C GLU A 225 108.02 7.20 -45.46
N ARG A 226 107.82 8.34 -46.13
CA ARG A 226 107.09 9.48 -45.54
C ARG A 226 105.61 9.15 -45.37
N PHE A 227 104.99 8.53 -46.37
CA PHE A 227 103.59 8.13 -46.30
C PHE A 227 103.34 7.05 -45.23
N GLU A 228 104.22 6.03 -45.14
CA GLU A 228 104.11 4.99 -44.12
C GLU A 228 104.32 5.54 -42.70
N LYS A 229 105.17 6.56 -42.53
CA LYS A 229 105.34 7.25 -41.25
C LYS A 229 104.11 8.10 -40.88
N GLU A 230 103.56 8.84 -41.84
CA GLU A 230 102.37 9.67 -41.62
C GLU A 230 101.13 8.84 -41.27
N VAL A 231 100.95 7.69 -41.92
CA VAL A 231 99.87 6.74 -41.58
C VAL A 231 100.06 6.20 -40.16
N ARG A 232 101.29 5.82 -39.77
CA ARG A 232 101.58 5.30 -38.43
C ARG A 232 101.36 6.35 -37.34
N ASP A 233 101.79 7.59 -37.59
CA ASP A 233 101.61 8.70 -36.64
C ASP A 233 100.11 9.05 -36.46
N ARG A 234 99.32 8.98 -37.54
CA ARG A 234 97.86 9.17 -37.52
C ARG A 234 97.13 8.03 -36.83
N GLU A 235 97.57 6.79 -36.99
CA GLU A 235 97.04 5.63 -36.24
C GLU A 235 97.33 5.74 -34.75
N ILE A 236 98.53 6.20 -34.37
CA ILE A 236 98.89 6.44 -32.97
C ILE A 236 98.05 7.58 -32.37
N GLN A 237 97.82 8.67 -33.11
CA GLN A 237 96.92 9.75 -32.68
C GLN A 237 95.48 9.26 -32.50
N ASN A 238 94.94 8.50 -33.47
CA ASN A 238 93.60 7.94 -33.36
C ASN A 238 93.48 6.97 -32.18
N ALA A 239 94.48 6.11 -31.95
CA ALA A 239 94.48 5.19 -30.82
C ALA A 239 94.50 5.93 -29.47
N ARG A 240 95.28 7.01 -29.35
CA ARG A 240 95.29 7.87 -28.15
C ARG A 240 93.96 8.58 -27.95
N GLN A 241 93.32 9.06 -29.02
CA GLN A 241 92.04 9.73 -28.95
C GLN A 241 90.91 8.77 -28.52
N VAL A 242 90.90 7.54 -29.07
CA VAL A 242 89.95 6.49 -28.66
C VAL A 242 90.17 6.06 -27.21
N GLN A 243 91.43 5.99 -26.76
CA GLN A 243 91.73 5.65 -25.37
C GLN A 243 91.30 6.76 -24.39
N SER A 244 91.48 8.03 -24.75
CA SER A 244 90.97 9.17 -23.96
C SER A 244 89.45 9.16 -23.90
N GLN A 245 88.76 8.94 -25.03
CA GLN A 245 87.29 8.87 -25.05
C GLN A 245 86.75 7.74 -24.18
N ARG A 246 87.36 6.55 -24.24
CA ARG A 246 86.96 5.44 -23.36
C ARG A 246 87.15 5.75 -21.88
N GLN A 247 88.23 6.44 -21.51
CA GLN A 247 88.44 6.84 -20.12
C GLN A 247 87.44 7.90 -19.63
N ASP A 248 87.03 8.82 -20.50
CA ASP A 248 85.99 9.80 -20.17
C ASP A 248 84.60 9.13 -20.10
N ASP A 249 84.29 8.19 -20.99
CA ASP A 249 83.04 7.40 -20.97
C ASP A 249 82.94 6.54 -19.71
N ASP A 250 84.02 5.83 -19.33
CA ASP A 250 84.07 5.03 -18.10
C ASP A 250 83.90 5.91 -16.84
N ARG A 251 84.45 7.14 -16.84
CA ARG A 251 84.28 8.11 -15.75
C ARG A 251 82.84 8.60 -15.65
N LEU A 252 82.22 8.96 -16.78
CA LEU A 252 80.82 9.39 -16.85
C LEU A 252 79.87 8.28 -16.41
N GLN A 253 80.16 7.03 -16.79
CA GLN A 253 79.36 5.88 -16.39
C GLN A 253 79.46 5.61 -14.89
N ALA A 254 80.65 5.71 -14.30
CA ALA A 254 80.84 5.57 -12.85
C ALA A 254 80.14 6.69 -12.05
N GLU A 255 80.17 7.94 -12.54
CA GLU A 255 79.43 9.06 -11.93
C GLU A 255 77.90 8.86 -12.02
N ALA A 256 77.40 8.36 -13.15
CA ALA A 256 75.98 8.06 -13.32
C ALA A 256 75.51 6.92 -12.41
N GLU A 257 76.31 5.86 -12.25
CA GLU A 257 76.02 4.75 -11.32
C GLU A 257 76.03 5.21 -9.86
N ALA A 258 76.97 6.08 -9.47
CA ALA A 258 77.02 6.66 -8.13
C ALA A 258 75.82 7.57 -7.85
N ALA A 259 75.39 8.38 -8.83
CA ALA A 259 74.20 9.22 -8.71
C ALA A 259 72.92 8.36 -8.57
N ALA A 260 72.77 7.32 -9.39
CA ALA A 260 71.63 6.41 -9.33
C ALA A 260 71.56 5.64 -8.00
N ARG A 261 72.72 5.27 -7.43
CA ARG A 261 72.76 4.63 -6.11
C ARG A 261 72.30 5.58 -4.99
N LYS A 262 72.75 6.83 -5.02
CA LYS A 262 72.33 7.85 -4.05
C LYS A 262 70.84 8.13 -4.12
N GLU A 263 70.29 8.20 -5.33
CA GLU A 263 68.86 8.41 -5.54
C GLU A 263 67.99 7.25 -5.01
N ARG A 264 68.46 6.00 -5.16
CA ARG A 264 67.81 4.82 -4.56
C ARG A 264 67.83 4.88 -3.03
N GLU A 265 68.98 5.21 -2.44
CA GLU A 265 69.12 5.33 -0.98
C GLU A 265 68.25 6.48 -0.42
N ASP A 266 68.14 7.60 -1.13
CA ASP A 266 67.26 8.72 -0.77
C ASP A 266 65.77 8.37 -0.94
N SER A 267 65.43 7.59 -1.98
CA SER A 267 64.06 7.08 -2.19
C SER A 267 63.64 6.11 -1.09
N GLU A 268 64.51 5.19 -0.69
CA GLU A 268 64.26 4.26 0.42
C GLU A 268 64.11 4.98 1.76
N ARG A 269 64.90 6.04 2.01
CA ARG A 269 64.74 6.89 3.20
C ARG A 269 63.38 7.59 3.22
N ARG A 270 62.95 8.19 2.11
CA ARG A 270 61.63 8.85 2.00
C ARG A 270 60.49 7.85 2.21
N LYS A 271 60.63 6.63 1.68
CA LYS A 271 59.63 5.57 1.86
C LYS A 271 59.52 5.13 3.32
N MET A 272 60.66 4.94 4.01
CA MET A 272 60.66 4.61 5.44
C MET A 272 60.07 5.74 6.30
N GLU A 273 60.35 6.99 5.96
CA GLU A 273 59.80 8.16 6.67
C GLU A 273 58.29 8.26 6.48
N GLN A 274 57.78 8.04 5.26
CA GLN A 274 56.35 7.97 4.97
C GLN A 274 55.65 6.79 5.69
N GLU A 275 56.27 5.61 5.72
CA GLU A 275 55.73 4.45 6.44
C GLU A 275 55.71 4.69 7.96
N ALA A 276 56.72 5.37 8.50
CA ALA A 276 56.77 5.75 9.91
C ALA A 276 55.70 6.80 10.26
N GLU A 277 55.49 7.80 9.40
CA GLU A 277 54.43 8.81 9.55
C GLU A 277 53.03 8.14 9.50
N GLN A 278 52.80 7.25 8.53
CA GLN A 278 51.55 6.50 8.42
C GLN A 278 51.28 5.62 9.64
N ARG A 279 52.33 4.99 10.22
CA ARG A 279 52.17 4.25 11.48
C ARG A 279 51.77 5.14 12.64
N ARG A 280 52.35 6.34 12.75
CA ARG A 280 51.99 7.31 13.82
C ARG A 280 50.55 7.81 13.68
N ILE A 281 50.10 8.08 12.45
CA ILE A 281 48.72 8.47 12.16
C ILE A 281 47.76 7.33 12.52
N ARG A 282 48.07 6.09 12.10
CA ARG A 282 47.24 4.92 12.42
C ARG A 282 47.15 4.63 13.91
N GLU A 283 48.24 4.83 14.66
CA GLU A 283 48.24 4.71 16.12
C GLU A 283 47.38 5.80 16.78
N GLN A 284 47.44 7.05 16.29
CA GLN A 284 46.56 8.13 16.77
C GLN A 284 45.09 7.88 16.44
N GLU A 285 44.78 7.34 15.26
CA GLU A 285 43.41 6.98 14.88
C GLU A 285 42.84 5.86 15.76
N ILE A 286 43.64 4.82 16.06
CA ILE A 286 43.25 3.75 16.97
C ILE A 286 42.98 4.28 18.38
N GLU A 287 43.80 5.20 18.89
CA GLU A 287 43.59 5.78 20.20
C GLU A 287 42.35 6.68 20.25
N MET A 288 42.14 7.52 19.23
CA MET A 288 40.91 8.31 19.11
C MET A 288 39.66 7.44 18.97
N ALA A 289 39.74 6.32 18.25
CA ALA A 289 38.64 5.37 18.13
C ALA A 289 38.30 4.72 19.48
N ARG A 290 39.31 4.34 20.28
CA ARG A 290 39.09 3.83 21.64
C ARG A 290 38.42 4.85 22.55
N GLN A 291 38.85 6.11 22.49
CA GLN A 291 38.22 7.20 23.25
C GLN A 291 36.77 7.43 22.85
N ARG A 292 36.47 7.39 21.54
CA ARG A 292 35.09 7.51 21.05
C ARG A 292 34.21 6.37 21.53
N GLU A 293 34.70 5.13 21.48
CA GLU A 293 33.95 3.98 22.02
C GLU A 293 33.72 4.09 23.54
N GLU A 294 34.70 4.61 24.29
CA GLU A 294 34.56 4.78 25.74
C GLU A 294 33.57 5.89 26.10
N ASP A 295 33.62 7.02 25.39
CA ASP A 295 32.64 8.10 25.51
C ASP A 295 31.23 7.64 25.10
N GLU A 296 31.13 6.82 24.06
CA GLU A 296 29.85 6.27 23.60
C GLU A 296 29.28 5.27 24.62
N ARG A 297 30.11 4.39 25.19
CA ARG A 297 29.71 3.51 26.30
C ARG A 297 29.23 4.30 27.51
N GLN A 298 29.89 5.41 27.86
CA GLN A 298 29.46 6.27 28.97
C GLN A 298 28.15 6.99 28.67
N ARG A 299 27.95 7.47 27.44
CA ARG A 299 26.69 8.10 27.01
C ARG A 299 25.53 7.11 27.03
N GLN A 300 25.74 5.91 26.49
CA GLN A 300 24.74 4.84 26.51
C GLN A 300 24.38 4.45 27.94
N HIS A 301 25.35 4.33 28.85
CA HIS A 301 25.08 4.02 30.24
C HIS A 301 24.29 5.14 30.95
N ALA A 302 24.63 6.40 30.70
CA ALA A 302 23.92 7.55 31.25
C ALA A 302 22.50 7.70 30.68
N GLU A 303 22.29 7.39 29.40
CA GLU A 303 20.97 7.37 28.79
C GLU A 303 20.11 6.23 29.33
N GLN A 304 20.69 5.06 29.55
CA GLN A 304 20.00 3.91 30.12
C GLN A 304 19.58 4.17 31.57
N GLN A 305 20.40 4.87 32.36
CA GLN A 305 20.02 5.32 33.71
C GLN A 305 18.87 6.34 33.67
N ARG A 306 18.92 7.34 32.78
CA ARG A 306 17.82 8.30 32.62
C ARG A 306 16.50 7.62 32.22
N ARG A 307 16.55 6.65 31.30
CA ARG A 307 15.36 5.89 30.91
C ARG A 307 14.79 5.08 32.07
N GLN A 308 15.65 4.47 32.90
CA GLN A 308 15.18 3.75 34.09
C GLN A 308 14.53 4.69 35.11
N GLU A 309 15.10 5.87 35.33
CA GLU A 309 14.51 6.89 36.22
C GLU A 309 13.17 7.43 35.69
N GLU A 310 13.07 7.67 34.37
CA GLU A 310 11.81 8.07 33.71
C GLU A 310 10.76 6.96 33.78
N GLU A 311 11.13 5.70 33.56
CA GLU A 311 10.22 4.55 33.69
C GLU A 311 9.74 4.36 35.13
N GLU A 312 10.61 4.54 36.13
CA GLU A 312 10.22 4.50 37.54
C GLU A 312 9.29 5.67 37.91
N TYR A 313 9.55 6.87 37.39
CA TYR A 313 8.69 8.03 37.59
C TYR A 313 7.30 7.81 37.01
N HIS A 314 7.22 7.37 35.75
CA HIS A 314 5.94 7.07 35.11
C HIS A 314 5.19 5.91 35.78
N ARG A 315 5.91 4.90 36.28
CA ARG A 315 5.31 3.80 37.05
C ARG A 315 4.71 4.29 38.37
N HIS A 316 5.42 5.15 39.10
CA HIS A 316 4.90 5.77 40.33
C HIS A 316 3.68 6.65 40.06
N GLN A 317 3.69 7.40 38.96
CA GLN A 317 2.56 8.24 38.57
C GLN A 317 1.32 7.39 38.20
N ALA A 318 1.52 6.33 37.40
CA ALA A 318 0.44 5.41 37.04
C ALA A 318 -0.14 4.70 38.27
N GLU A 319 0.69 4.31 39.24
CA GLU A 319 0.23 3.69 40.49
C GLU A 319 -0.57 4.67 41.37
N GLN A 320 -0.20 5.96 41.38
CA GLN A 320 -0.98 6.98 42.08
C GLN A 320 -2.33 7.25 41.40
N GLU A 321 -2.38 7.31 40.07
CA GLU A 321 -3.62 7.48 39.31
C GLU A 321 -4.54 6.27 39.44
N GLU A 322 -3.99 5.05 39.43
CA GLU A 322 -4.76 3.82 39.63
C GLU A 322 -5.34 3.74 41.05
N ASN A 323 -4.56 4.10 42.07
CA ASN A 323 -5.05 4.15 43.45
C ASN A 323 -6.13 5.24 43.65
N ALA A 324 -6.00 6.40 42.98
CA ALA A 324 -7.03 7.43 42.98
C ALA A 324 -8.33 6.95 42.31
N ARG A 325 -8.22 6.29 41.15
CA ARG A 325 -9.38 5.68 40.47
C ARG A 325 -10.07 4.62 41.32
N ARG A 326 -9.31 3.74 41.98
CA ARG A 326 -9.87 2.71 42.88
C ARG A 326 -10.58 3.35 44.08
N ALA A 327 -10.09 4.48 44.59
CA ALA A 327 -10.75 5.22 45.66
C ALA A 327 -12.06 5.88 45.20
N GLU A 328 -12.07 6.50 44.02
CA GLU A 328 -13.28 7.07 43.42
C GLU A 328 -14.33 6.00 43.11
N GLU A 329 -13.91 4.85 42.57
CA GLU A 329 -14.81 3.73 42.28
C GLU A 329 -15.41 3.14 43.56
N GLN A 330 -14.65 3.07 44.66
CA GLN A 330 -15.17 2.68 45.97
C GLN A 330 -16.18 3.70 46.52
N GLN A 331 -15.92 5.00 46.36
CA GLN A 331 -16.87 6.04 46.76
C GLN A 331 -18.16 5.98 45.95
N GLN A 332 -18.07 5.80 44.63
CA GLN A 332 -19.24 5.62 43.77
C GLN A 332 -20.04 4.37 44.13
N LYS A 333 -19.37 3.22 44.35
CA LYS A 333 -20.05 1.99 44.78
C LYS A 333 -20.75 2.15 46.13
N GLU A 334 -20.13 2.86 47.07
CA GLU A 334 -20.74 3.12 48.38
C GLU A 334 -21.93 4.09 48.28
N GLU A 335 -21.84 5.09 47.41
CA GLU A 335 -22.94 6.02 47.12
C GLU A 335 -24.11 5.34 46.42
N THR A 336 -23.84 4.52 45.39
CA THR A 336 -24.88 3.72 44.71
C THR A 336 -25.56 2.76 45.70
N ARG A 337 -24.78 2.08 46.55
CA ARG A 337 -25.35 1.19 47.58
C ARG A 337 -26.24 1.95 48.57
N ARG A 338 -25.87 3.19 48.92
CA ARG A 338 -26.67 4.05 49.80
C ARG A 338 -27.96 4.51 49.12
N GLN A 339 -27.90 4.88 47.85
CA GLN A 339 -29.09 5.25 47.06
C GLN A 339 -30.05 4.05 46.88
N GLU A 340 -29.52 2.86 46.62
CA GLU A 340 -30.31 1.62 46.52
C GLU A 340 -31.01 1.29 47.86
N GLN A 341 -30.29 1.38 48.99
CA GLN A 341 -30.88 1.17 50.31
C GLN A 341 -31.98 2.20 50.62
N GLU A 342 -31.80 3.45 50.22
CA GLU A 342 -32.82 4.48 50.41
C GLU A 342 -34.05 4.24 49.51
N ARG A 343 -33.85 3.79 48.26
CA ARG A 343 -34.94 3.39 47.35
C ARG A 343 -35.74 2.22 47.92
N GLN A 344 -35.06 1.16 48.36
CA GLN A 344 -35.70 -0.01 48.97
C GLN A 344 -36.48 0.36 50.24
N ARG A 345 -35.95 1.28 51.05
CA ARG A 345 -36.66 1.77 52.25
C ARG A 345 -37.93 2.53 51.89
N ARG A 346 -37.90 3.41 50.87
CA ARG A 346 -39.08 4.14 50.39
C ARG A 346 -40.13 3.21 49.77
N GLU A 347 -39.70 2.21 49.02
CA GLU A 347 -40.59 1.18 48.46
C GLU A 347 -41.25 0.34 49.56
N ALA A 348 -40.49 -0.08 50.58
CA ALA A 348 -41.02 -0.80 51.72
C ALA A 348 -42.05 0.03 52.53
N GLU A 349 -41.77 1.32 52.74
CA GLU A 349 -42.68 2.24 53.44
C GLU A 349 -43.96 2.48 52.62
N LYS A 350 -43.85 2.61 51.30
CA LYS A 350 -45.00 2.70 50.39
C LYS A 350 -45.85 1.43 50.44
N ALA A 351 -45.24 0.25 50.37
CA ALA A 351 -45.92 -1.03 50.45
C ALA A 351 -46.60 -1.26 51.82
N GLU A 352 -46.01 -0.77 52.92
CA GLU A 352 -46.64 -0.83 54.24
C GLU A 352 -47.87 0.09 54.34
N ASN A 353 -47.79 1.31 53.81
CA ASN A 353 -48.94 2.21 53.76
C ASN A 353 -50.08 1.66 52.89
N GLU A 354 -49.77 1.12 51.71
CA GLU A 354 -50.78 0.47 50.86
C GLU A 354 -51.45 -0.72 51.55
N ARG A 355 -50.70 -1.52 52.32
CA ARG A 355 -51.26 -2.61 53.13
C ARG A 355 -52.15 -2.11 54.26
N ARG A 356 -51.79 -1.00 54.92
CA ARG A 356 -52.63 -0.38 55.96
C ARG A 356 -53.93 0.15 55.38
N GLU A 357 -53.87 0.85 54.24
CA GLU A 357 -55.07 1.34 53.54
C GLU A 357 -55.95 0.20 53.00
N ALA A 358 -55.36 -0.89 52.52
CA ALA A 358 -56.11 -2.07 52.07
C ALA A 358 -56.80 -2.78 53.25
N ALA A 359 -56.12 -2.91 54.39
CA ALA A 359 -56.70 -3.48 55.61
C ALA A 359 -57.82 -2.60 56.18
N GLU A 360 -57.69 -1.27 56.10
CA GLU A 360 -58.72 -0.34 56.53
C GLU A 360 -59.95 -0.40 55.60
N ARG A 361 -59.73 -0.46 54.28
CA ARG A 361 -60.80 -0.70 53.30
C ARG A 361 -61.53 -2.02 53.56
N GLN A 362 -60.80 -3.11 53.84
CA GLN A 362 -61.42 -4.39 54.19
C GLN A 362 -62.25 -4.32 55.48
N ARG A 363 -61.78 -3.61 56.51
CA ARG A 363 -62.56 -3.41 57.75
C ARG A 363 -63.82 -2.59 57.50
N GLN A 364 -63.74 -1.54 56.69
CA GLN A 364 -64.91 -0.74 56.32
C GLN A 364 -65.92 -1.59 55.53
N GLN A 365 -65.44 -2.40 54.59
CA GLN A 365 -66.29 -3.31 53.80
C GLN A 365 -66.94 -4.38 54.69
N GLN A 366 -66.22 -4.95 55.66
CA GLN A 366 -66.78 -5.89 56.64
C GLN A 366 -67.83 -5.22 57.54
N GLN A 367 -67.56 -4.01 58.05
CA GLN A 367 -68.52 -3.27 58.87
C GLN A 367 -69.78 -2.88 58.08
N GLU A 368 -69.62 -2.52 56.80
CA GLU A 368 -70.74 -2.22 55.92
C GLU A 368 -71.56 -3.48 55.60
N THR A 369 -70.88 -4.61 55.36
CA THR A 369 -71.54 -5.91 55.15
C THR A 369 -72.27 -6.39 56.42
N GLU A 370 -71.67 -6.25 57.60
CA GLU A 370 -72.31 -6.55 58.88
C GLU A 370 -73.50 -5.63 59.15
N ARG A 371 -73.40 -4.33 58.82
CA ARG A 371 -74.54 -3.40 58.90
C ARG A 371 -75.67 -3.78 57.96
N GLN A 372 -75.36 -4.16 56.72
CA GLN A 372 -76.35 -4.63 55.76
C GLN A 372 -76.98 -5.94 56.24
N HIS A 373 -76.20 -6.86 56.80
CA HIS A 373 -76.72 -8.09 57.37
C HIS A 373 -77.61 -7.85 58.59
N GLN A 374 -77.23 -6.95 59.50
CA GLN A 374 -78.06 -6.55 60.64
C GLN A 374 -79.32 -5.80 60.21
N GLN A 375 -79.26 -4.98 59.16
CA GLN A 375 -80.45 -4.33 58.59
C GLN A 375 -81.39 -5.36 57.96
N GLN A 376 -80.85 -6.33 57.21
CA GLN A 376 -81.63 -7.44 56.64
C GLN A 376 -82.21 -8.34 57.73
N GLU A 377 -81.47 -8.66 58.80
CA GLU A 377 -81.99 -9.41 59.94
C GLU A 377 -83.06 -8.62 60.70
N ALA A 378 -82.89 -7.31 60.88
CA ALA A 378 -83.89 -6.46 61.52
C ALA A 378 -85.14 -6.26 60.66
N GLU A 379 -85.00 -6.15 59.34
CA GLU A 379 -86.12 -6.18 58.39
C GLU A 379 -86.79 -7.54 58.38
N HIS A 380 -86.04 -8.64 58.41
CA HIS A 380 -86.58 -9.99 58.48
C HIS A 380 -87.29 -10.23 59.81
N GLN A 381 -86.77 -9.75 60.93
CA GLN A 381 -87.45 -9.82 62.23
C GLN A 381 -88.67 -8.90 62.29
N ARG A 382 -88.64 -7.72 61.66
CA ARG A 382 -89.84 -6.88 61.50
C ARG A 382 -90.88 -7.55 60.62
N GLN A 383 -90.48 -8.14 59.50
CA GLN A 383 -91.37 -8.90 58.62
C GLN A 383 -91.92 -10.13 59.33
N GLN A 384 -91.13 -10.81 60.16
CA GLN A 384 -91.61 -11.92 61.00
C GLN A 384 -92.54 -11.44 62.12
N GLN A 385 -92.30 -10.28 62.74
CA GLN A 385 -93.21 -9.71 63.74
C GLN A 385 -94.49 -9.18 63.09
N GLU A 386 -94.40 -8.57 61.90
CA GLU A 386 -95.54 -8.16 61.09
C GLU A 386 -96.29 -9.38 60.54
N GLU A 387 -95.61 -10.47 60.16
CA GLU A 387 -96.22 -11.76 59.80
C GLU A 387 -96.80 -12.47 61.01
N GLU A 388 -96.20 -12.43 62.20
CA GLU A 388 -96.77 -13.01 63.41
C GLU A 388 -97.95 -12.18 63.92
N GLU A 389 -97.90 -10.85 63.81
CA GLU A 389 -99.02 -9.97 64.11
C GLU A 389 -100.12 -10.09 63.04
N HIS A 390 -99.75 -10.24 61.76
CA HIS A 390 -100.67 -10.55 60.67
C HIS A 390 -101.27 -11.94 60.86
N GLN A 391 -100.50 -12.98 61.17
CA GLN A 391 -100.97 -14.34 61.46
C GLN A 391 -101.77 -14.40 62.75
N ARG A 392 -101.51 -13.54 63.74
CA ARG A 392 -102.31 -13.45 64.97
C ARG A 392 -103.63 -12.71 64.73
N LYS A 393 -103.62 -11.63 63.94
CA LYS A 393 -104.83 -10.94 63.45
C LYS A 393 -105.61 -11.79 62.46
N GLU A 394 -104.93 -12.59 61.65
CA GLU A 394 -105.46 -13.54 60.68
C GLU A 394 -105.94 -14.80 61.39
N ALA A 395 -105.36 -15.23 62.52
CA ALA A 395 -105.87 -16.29 63.39
C ALA A 395 -107.06 -15.80 64.22
N GLU A 396 -107.09 -14.55 64.69
CA GLU A 396 -108.30 -13.92 65.25
C GLU A 396 -109.39 -13.72 64.18
N ALA A 397 -109.01 -13.38 62.95
CA ALA A 397 -109.90 -13.32 61.80
C ALA A 397 -110.33 -14.72 61.34
N LEU A 398 -109.50 -15.76 61.42
CA LEU A 398 -109.82 -17.16 61.10
C LEU A 398 -110.69 -17.79 62.19
N GLN A 399 -110.53 -17.43 63.46
CA GLN A 399 -111.45 -17.79 64.54
C GLN A 399 -112.84 -17.13 64.33
N THR A 400 -112.88 -16.01 63.60
CA THR A 400 -114.11 -15.27 63.26
C THR A 400 -114.67 -15.62 61.86
N GLN A 401 -113.84 -16.13 60.94
CA GLN A 401 -114.20 -16.56 59.58
C GLN A 401 -114.36 -18.09 59.42
N LEU A 402 -114.02 -18.91 60.42
CA LEU A 402 -114.50 -20.31 60.53
C LEU A 402 -116.00 -20.41 60.88
N ASN A 403 -116.69 -19.27 61.02
CA ASN A 403 -118.15 -19.18 61.08
C ASN A 403 -118.81 -18.90 59.72
N ASN A 404 -118.07 -18.70 58.61
CA ASN A 404 -118.68 -18.44 57.31
C ASN A 404 -117.90 -19.07 56.16
N THR A 405 -118.18 -20.35 55.93
CA THR A 405 -118.00 -21.02 54.65
C THR A 405 -118.95 -20.41 53.62
N ALA A 406 -118.43 -19.70 52.62
CA ALA A 406 -119.02 -19.62 51.28
C ALA A 406 -118.01 -19.07 50.25
N ASP A 407 -117.60 -19.97 49.36
CA ASP A 407 -117.38 -19.74 47.93
C ASP A 407 -116.08 -19.14 47.35
N ARG A 408 -115.31 -20.05 46.71
CA ARG A 408 -114.76 -20.00 45.31
C ARG A 408 -113.52 -19.12 45.05
N ALA A 409 -112.36 -19.71 44.73
CA ALA A 409 -111.82 -20.10 43.39
C ALA A 409 -111.21 -18.91 42.60
N VAL A 410 -110.12 -18.92 41.82
CA VAL A 410 -109.09 -19.86 41.30
C VAL A 410 -108.17 -19.02 40.34
N HIS A 411 -106.89 -19.41 40.14
CA HIS A 411 -105.94 -19.05 39.02
C HIS A 411 -105.35 -17.60 38.97
N ALA A 412 -104.19 -17.26 38.36
CA ALA A 412 -103.13 -17.87 37.51
C ALA A 412 -101.95 -16.82 37.42
N SER A 413 -100.66 -17.20 37.46
CA SER A 413 -99.73 -17.49 36.34
C SER A 413 -99.35 -16.34 35.37
N GLN A 414 -98.05 -16.01 35.39
CA GLN A 414 -97.11 -15.77 34.26
C GLN A 414 -97.09 -14.46 33.42
N ALA A 415 -95.84 -13.96 33.30
CA ALA A 415 -95.09 -13.66 32.07
C ALA A 415 -95.08 -12.26 31.39
N ALA A 416 -93.85 -11.92 30.97
CA ALA A 416 -93.44 -11.44 29.63
C ALA A 416 -93.16 -9.95 29.39
N ALA A 417 -92.00 -9.76 28.73
CA ALA A 417 -91.70 -8.85 27.60
C ALA A 417 -91.66 -7.34 27.88
N ALA A 418 -90.54 -6.62 27.68
CA ALA A 418 -89.78 -6.31 26.45
C ALA A 418 -89.94 -4.80 26.11
N THR A 419 -88.93 -4.21 25.45
CA THR A 419 -88.83 -2.93 24.70
C THR A 419 -87.46 -2.30 25.07
N THR A 420 -86.36 -2.48 24.31
CA THR A 420 -85.89 -1.69 23.13
C THR A 420 -85.75 -0.17 23.43
N VAL A 421 -84.76 0.63 23.01
CA VAL A 421 -83.90 0.69 21.82
C VAL A 421 -82.69 1.63 22.11
N ALA A 422 -81.60 1.41 21.36
CA ALA A 422 -80.69 2.41 20.74
C ALA A 422 -79.62 3.16 21.57
N SER A 423 -78.35 2.91 21.20
CA SER A 423 -77.56 3.91 20.44
C SER A 423 -76.39 3.23 19.74
N SER A 424 -76.27 3.54 18.45
CA SER A 424 -75.29 3.12 17.44
C SER A 424 -73.94 3.84 17.55
N GLY A 425 -72.88 3.20 17.06
CA GLY A 425 -71.60 3.82 16.70
C GLY A 425 -70.76 2.89 15.80
N HIS A 426 -70.58 3.29 14.54
CA HIS A 426 -69.89 2.57 13.46
C HIS A 426 -68.38 2.42 13.67
N HIS A 427 -67.81 1.28 13.26
CA HIS A 427 -66.40 1.18 12.86
C HIS A 427 -66.30 0.48 11.50
N GLN A 428 -65.64 1.14 10.55
CA GLN A 428 -65.33 0.65 9.20
C GLN A 428 -64.29 -0.47 9.30
N GLY A 429 -64.61 -1.66 8.81
CA GLY A 429 -63.75 -2.84 8.92
C GLY A 429 -62.64 -2.86 7.86
N ILE A 430 -61.38 -2.91 8.32
CA ILE A 430 -60.20 -3.21 7.51
C ILE A 430 -60.32 -4.66 7.01
N SER A 431 -59.97 -4.91 5.74
CA SER A 431 -59.92 -6.25 5.14
C SER A 431 -58.51 -6.52 4.58
N ALA A 432 -58.01 -7.74 4.73
CA ALA A 432 -56.68 -8.14 4.27
C ALA A 432 -56.71 -9.52 3.61
N VAL A 433 -55.82 -9.73 2.64
CA VAL A 433 -55.61 -11.04 1.98
C VAL A 433 -54.41 -11.74 2.62
N VAL A 434 -54.55 -13.01 2.92
CA VAL A 434 -53.48 -13.85 3.48
C VAL A 434 -52.40 -14.12 2.43
N LEU A 435 -51.15 -13.79 2.74
CA LEU A 435 -49.97 -14.01 1.90
C LEU A 435 -49.28 -15.35 2.16
N PHE A 436 -49.41 -15.90 3.35
CA PHE A 436 -48.75 -17.15 3.75
C PHE A 436 -49.69 -17.98 4.64
N GLU A 437 -49.65 -19.30 4.51
CA GLU A 437 -50.42 -20.22 5.37
C GLU A 437 -49.90 -20.20 6.82
N TYR A 438 -50.81 -20.34 7.79
CA TYR A 438 -50.48 -20.39 9.22
C TYR A 438 -51.37 -21.41 9.93
N ASP A 439 -50.78 -22.35 10.65
CA ASP A 439 -51.51 -23.33 11.46
C ASP A 439 -51.62 -22.84 12.91
N ALA A 440 -52.85 -22.72 13.40
CA ALA A 440 -53.13 -22.25 14.76
C ALA A 440 -52.69 -23.30 15.79
N SER A 441 -51.91 -22.87 16.78
CA SER A 441 -51.39 -23.75 17.83
C SER A 441 -52.18 -23.65 19.14
N GLU A 442 -52.85 -22.51 19.36
CA GLU A 442 -53.69 -22.24 20.54
C GLU A 442 -55.17 -22.07 20.18
N THR A 443 -56.07 -22.26 21.16
CA THR A 443 -57.54 -22.28 20.93
C THR A 443 -58.13 -20.90 20.60
N ASN A 444 -57.39 -19.83 20.87
CA ASN A 444 -57.71 -18.44 20.56
C ASN A 444 -57.12 -17.95 19.22
N GLU A 445 -56.36 -18.81 18.52
CA GLU A 445 -55.74 -18.51 17.23
C GLU A 445 -56.57 -19.05 16.06
N MET A 446 -56.47 -18.40 14.90
CA MET A 446 -57.13 -18.83 13.67
C MET A 446 -56.09 -19.29 12.64
N SER A 447 -56.32 -20.47 12.05
CA SER A 447 -55.46 -20.95 10.96
C SER A 447 -55.78 -20.23 9.66
N LEU A 448 -54.74 -19.74 8.98
CA LEU A 448 -54.81 -18.99 7.74
C LEU A 448 -54.45 -19.88 6.55
N LEU A 449 -55.18 -19.73 5.44
CA LEU A 449 -54.84 -20.35 4.15
C LEU A 449 -54.40 -19.27 3.17
N GLU A 450 -53.30 -19.52 2.45
CA GLU A 450 -52.78 -18.58 1.44
C GLU A 450 -53.86 -18.20 0.42
N GLY A 451 -54.10 -16.89 0.25
CA GLY A 451 -55.14 -16.32 -0.60
C GLY A 451 -56.53 -16.14 0.05
N GLU A 452 -56.73 -16.50 1.32
CA GLU A 452 -57.98 -16.28 2.07
C GLU A 452 -58.17 -14.79 2.42
N LEU A 453 -59.42 -14.30 2.39
CA LEU A 453 -59.75 -12.91 2.78
C LEU A 453 -60.22 -12.86 4.23
N ILE A 454 -59.54 -12.05 5.05
CA ILE A 454 -59.90 -11.78 6.44
C ILE A 454 -60.55 -10.40 6.53
N THR A 455 -61.69 -10.33 7.20
CA THR A 455 -62.52 -9.13 7.35
C THR A 455 -62.73 -8.83 8.82
N GLN A 456 -63.16 -7.60 9.13
CA GLN A 456 -63.36 -7.14 10.52
C GLN A 456 -62.07 -7.23 11.36
N ILE A 457 -60.96 -6.79 10.78
CA ILE A 457 -59.65 -6.86 11.44
C ILE A 457 -59.56 -5.81 12.56
N ASP A 458 -59.19 -6.26 13.76
CA ASP A 458 -58.85 -5.45 14.93
C ASP A 458 -57.37 -5.66 15.30
N GLN A 459 -56.58 -4.58 15.31
CA GLN A 459 -55.14 -4.62 15.52
C GLN A 459 -54.85 -4.60 17.03
N VAL A 460 -54.73 -5.77 17.64
CA VAL A 460 -54.56 -5.91 19.09
C VAL A 460 -53.18 -5.43 19.55
N ASP A 461 -52.13 -5.74 18.78
CA ASP A 461 -50.79 -5.17 18.93
C ASP A 461 -50.01 -5.16 17.59
N GLU A 462 -48.73 -4.78 17.63
CA GLU A 462 -47.85 -4.66 16.44
C GLU A 462 -47.58 -6.00 15.74
N GLY A 463 -47.80 -7.15 16.40
CA GLY A 463 -47.53 -8.48 15.86
C GLY A 463 -48.77 -9.36 15.63
N TRP A 464 -49.87 -9.11 16.35
CA TRP A 464 -51.05 -9.97 16.39
C TRP A 464 -52.34 -9.21 16.16
N TRP A 465 -53.10 -9.65 15.15
CA TRP A 465 -54.38 -9.07 14.78
C TRP A 465 -55.50 -10.08 15.00
N PHE A 466 -56.68 -9.61 15.37
CA PHE A 466 -57.89 -10.41 15.44
C PHE A 466 -58.71 -10.18 14.17
N GLY A 467 -59.33 -11.22 13.62
CA GLY A 467 -60.21 -11.05 12.48
C GLY A 467 -61.07 -12.28 12.20
N VAL A 468 -61.95 -12.14 11.23
CA VAL A 468 -62.98 -13.13 10.88
C VAL A 468 -62.83 -13.53 9.41
N SER A 469 -62.84 -14.84 9.12
CA SER A 469 -62.82 -15.34 7.74
C SER A 469 -64.02 -14.84 6.94
N GLU A 470 -63.89 -14.69 5.62
CA GLU A 470 -64.97 -14.24 4.73
C GLU A 470 -66.27 -15.06 4.87
N ASP A 471 -66.16 -16.34 5.20
CA ASP A 471 -67.32 -17.22 5.42
C ASP A 471 -67.92 -17.16 6.83
N GLY A 472 -67.33 -16.36 7.74
CA GLY A 472 -67.76 -16.13 9.11
C GLY A 472 -67.61 -17.35 10.04
N LYS A 473 -66.93 -18.42 9.60
CA LYS A 473 -66.84 -19.68 10.35
C LYS A 473 -65.63 -19.76 11.26
N LYS A 474 -64.57 -19.00 10.97
CA LYS A 474 -63.35 -18.93 11.77
C LYS A 474 -63.15 -17.49 12.24
N GLN A 475 -62.81 -17.34 13.51
CA GLN A 475 -62.42 -16.08 14.10
C GLN A 475 -61.35 -16.35 15.15
N GLY A 476 -60.35 -15.48 15.26
CA GLY A 476 -59.24 -15.67 16.18
C GLY A 476 -58.10 -14.71 15.90
N LEU A 477 -57.06 -14.83 16.71
CA LEU A 477 -55.81 -14.08 16.54
C LEU A 477 -54.94 -14.71 15.44
N PHE A 478 -54.25 -13.88 14.67
CA PHE A 478 -53.29 -14.30 13.65
C PHE A 478 -52.14 -13.26 13.49
N PRO A 479 -50.97 -13.66 12.96
CA PRO A 479 -49.82 -12.76 12.83
C PRO A 479 -50.00 -11.69 11.75
N ALA A 480 -49.67 -10.44 12.05
CA ALA A 480 -49.84 -9.29 11.16
C ALA A 480 -49.01 -9.37 9.87
N ASN A 481 -47.82 -10.00 9.91
CA ASN A 481 -46.91 -10.13 8.79
C ASN A 481 -47.33 -11.21 7.76
N TYR A 482 -48.43 -11.92 8.00
CA TYR A 482 -48.94 -12.98 7.12
C TYR A 482 -50.09 -12.49 6.23
N VAL A 483 -50.48 -11.21 6.33
CA VAL A 483 -51.60 -10.63 5.58
C VAL A 483 -51.24 -9.28 4.94
N GLN A 484 -51.90 -8.93 3.84
CA GLN A 484 -51.79 -7.62 3.17
C GLN A 484 -53.16 -6.93 3.10
N ILE A 485 -53.27 -5.70 3.62
CA ILE A 485 -54.51 -4.91 3.59
C ILE A 485 -54.90 -4.58 2.15
N VAL A 486 -56.16 -4.76 1.79
CA VAL A 486 -56.72 -4.44 0.47
C VAL A 486 -57.76 -3.32 0.61
N GLU A 487 -57.47 -2.16 0.03
CA GLU A 487 -58.43 -1.06 -0.11
C GLU A 487 -59.34 -1.32 -1.31
N GLN A 488 -60.67 -1.27 -1.12
CA GLN A 488 -61.64 -1.42 -2.20
C GLN A 488 -61.94 -0.05 -2.84
N GLU A 489 -61.47 0.18 -4.08
CA GLU A 489 -61.97 1.25 -4.96
C GLU A 489 -63.06 0.72 -5.92
N ILE A 490 -64.15 1.48 -6.05
CA ILE A 490 -65.33 1.15 -6.88
C ILE A 490 -65.19 1.83 -8.27
N PRO A 491 -65.48 1.15 -9.41
CA PRO A 491 -65.17 1.62 -10.77
C PRO A 491 -66.37 2.18 -11.56
N THR A 492 -66.14 3.02 -12.60
CA THR A 492 -66.76 3.06 -13.99
C THR A 492 -66.51 4.43 -14.68
N THR A 493 -66.34 4.66 -16.01
CA THR A 493 -66.61 3.90 -17.27
C THR A 493 -66.00 4.58 -18.53
N ALA A 494 -65.63 3.77 -19.55
CA ALA A 494 -65.65 3.93 -21.04
C ALA A 494 -64.77 5.00 -21.75
N ASP A 495 -64.04 4.79 -22.88
CA ASP A 495 -64.18 3.95 -24.11
C ASP A 495 -62.81 3.71 -24.86
N ILE A 496 -62.49 2.44 -25.22
CA ILE A 496 -62.05 1.82 -26.53
C ILE A 496 -60.86 2.43 -27.39
N PRO A 497 -59.96 1.69 -28.17
CA PRO A 497 -59.58 0.25 -28.39
C PRO A 497 -58.00 -0.02 -28.47
N PRO A 498 -57.43 -1.05 -29.18
CA PRO A 498 -56.38 -1.98 -28.68
C PRO A 498 -54.92 -1.64 -29.12
N PRO A 499 -53.88 -2.33 -28.60
CA PRO A 499 -52.49 -1.95 -28.83
C PRO A 499 -51.91 -2.53 -30.14
N PRO A 500 -50.99 -1.83 -30.83
CA PRO A 500 -50.12 -2.42 -31.85
C PRO A 500 -48.89 -3.13 -31.22
N PRO A 501 -48.26 -4.07 -31.93
CA PRO A 501 -47.16 -4.89 -31.43
C PRO A 501 -45.83 -4.11 -31.30
N PRO A 502 -44.85 -4.60 -30.50
CA PRO A 502 -43.65 -3.85 -30.17
C PRO A 502 -42.67 -3.78 -31.37
N PRO A 503 -41.95 -2.65 -31.57
CA PRO A 503 -40.80 -2.64 -32.46
C PRO A 503 -39.61 -3.36 -31.82
N GLN A 504 -39.04 -4.31 -32.57
CA GLN A 504 -37.74 -4.97 -32.33
C GLN A 504 -36.55 -4.02 -32.60
N PRO A 505 -35.35 -4.34 -32.08
CA PRO A 505 -34.20 -3.44 -32.01
C PRO A 505 -33.31 -3.47 -33.27
N ALA A 506 -32.74 -2.31 -33.64
CA ALA A 506 -31.55 -2.18 -34.50
C ALA A 506 -31.14 -0.69 -34.63
N PRO A 507 -29.94 -0.34 -35.14
CA PRO A 507 -28.62 -0.94 -34.96
C PRO A 507 -27.55 0.11 -34.58
N VAL A 508 -26.39 -0.39 -34.13
CA VAL A 508 -25.15 0.37 -33.95
C VAL A 508 -24.73 1.07 -35.25
N GLN A 509 -24.47 2.38 -35.21
CA GLN A 509 -23.52 3.05 -36.09
C GLN A 509 -22.70 4.10 -35.33
N SER A 510 -21.42 4.13 -35.72
CA SER A 510 -20.27 4.89 -35.25
C SER A 510 -20.37 6.40 -35.41
N GLU A 511 -19.88 7.16 -34.43
CA GLU A 511 -19.43 8.54 -34.63
C GLU A 511 -18.02 8.76 -34.05
N GLU A 512 -17.24 9.48 -34.85
CA GLU A 512 -15.85 9.87 -34.65
C GLU A 512 -15.70 11.01 -33.62
N HIS A 513 -14.48 11.14 -33.12
CA HIS A 513 -13.97 12.11 -32.16
C HIS A 513 -14.63 13.51 -32.12
N GLN A 514 -15.18 13.85 -30.95
CA GLN A 514 -15.25 15.23 -30.46
C GLN A 514 -14.53 15.35 -29.10
N GLN A 515 -13.72 16.39 -28.99
CA GLN A 515 -12.93 16.78 -27.82
C GLN A 515 -13.80 16.88 -26.57
N SER A 516 -13.40 16.19 -25.49
CA SER A 516 -14.01 16.35 -24.17
C SER A 516 -13.67 17.73 -23.60
N GLN A 517 -14.52 18.73 -23.83
CA GLN A 517 -14.78 19.73 -22.80
C GLN A 517 -15.48 18.98 -21.65
N GLY A 518 -15.02 19.16 -20.41
CA GLY A 518 -15.60 18.47 -19.25
C GLY A 518 -17.09 18.74 -19.12
N ASN A 519 -17.80 17.91 -18.35
CA ASN A 519 -19.23 18.10 -18.11
C ASN A 519 -19.46 19.48 -17.44
N VAL A 520 -20.46 20.21 -17.95
CA VAL A 520 -20.86 21.53 -17.49
C VAL A 520 -22.36 21.51 -17.21
N ALA A 521 -22.80 22.13 -16.13
CA ALA A 521 -24.21 22.33 -15.81
C ALA A 521 -24.47 23.80 -15.45
N VAL A 522 -25.73 24.22 -15.63
CA VAL A 522 -26.20 25.54 -15.21
C VAL A 522 -27.13 25.33 -14.03
N ALA A 523 -26.86 26.01 -12.93
CA ALA A 523 -27.69 25.98 -11.74
C ALA A 523 -29.09 26.51 -12.06
N LEU A 524 -30.12 25.74 -11.73
CA LEU A 524 -31.52 26.14 -11.95
C LEU A 524 -32.10 26.96 -10.80
N TYR A 525 -31.44 26.92 -9.64
CA TYR A 525 -31.84 27.59 -8.40
C TYR A 525 -30.58 28.00 -7.62
N ASP A 526 -30.73 28.97 -6.72
CA ASP A 526 -29.71 29.31 -5.73
C ASP A 526 -29.48 28.14 -4.77
N TYR A 527 -28.23 27.89 -4.38
CA TYR A 527 -27.84 26.94 -3.36
C TYR A 527 -26.77 27.55 -2.46
N GLU A 528 -26.97 27.52 -1.14
CA GLU A 528 -25.99 27.91 -0.14
C GLU A 528 -25.39 26.64 0.48
N ALA A 529 -24.06 26.50 0.40
CA ALA A 529 -23.33 25.41 1.03
C ALA A 529 -23.60 25.36 2.53
N GLU A 530 -24.08 24.22 3.02
CA GLU A 530 -24.32 23.97 4.44
C GLU A 530 -23.11 23.30 5.12
N GLU A 531 -22.27 22.62 4.35
CA GLU A 531 -21.07 21.91 4.79
C GLU A 531 -19.79 22.37 4.05
N ASP A 532 -18.62 22.22 4.68
CA ASP A 532 -17.31 22.66 4.14
C ASP A 532 -16.91 21.96 2.81
N ASN A 533 -17.57 20.87 2.43
CA ASN A 533 -17.36 20.11 1.20
C ASN A 533 -18.34 20.47 0.08
N GLU A 534 -19.22 21.44 0.29
CA GLU A 534 -20.20 21.91 -0.70
C GLU A 534 -19.76 23.22 -1.35
N ILE A 535 -20.31 23.51 -2.53
CA ILE A 535 -20.11 24.79 -3.21
C ILE A 535 -21.42 25.58 -3.21
N SER A 536 -21.38 26.85 -2.79
CA SER A 536 -22.50 27.76 -3.00
C SER A 536 -22.52 28.23 -4.44
N PHE A 537 -23.69 28.38 -5.05
CA PHE A 537 -23.86 28.91 -6.40
C PHE A 537 -25.23 29.57 -6.58
N ALA A 538 -25.29 30.57 -7.47
CA ALA A 538 -26.53 31.29 -7.77
C ALA A 538 -27.31 30.65 -8.95
N GLU A 539 -28.62 30.91 -9.04
CA GLU A 539 -29.45 30.57 -10.18
C GLU A 539 -28.86 31.16 -11.47
N GLY A 540 -28.68 30.31 -12.47
CA GLY A 540 -28.02 30.65 -13.74
C GLY A 540 -26.49 30.52 -13.74
N GLU A 541 -25.88 30.17 -12.61
CA GLU A 541 -24.43 29.99 -12.51
C GLU A 541 -23.95 28.70 -13.20
N THR A 542 -22.79 28.75 -13.86
CA THR A 542 -22.24 27.61 -14.60
C THR A 542 -21.24 26.81 -13.76
N ILE A 543 -21.59 25.58 -13.39
CA ILE A 543 -20.72 24.65 -12.69
C ILE A 543 -19.90 23.86 -13.72
N THR A 544 -18.58 23.82 -13.54
CA THR A 544 -17.66 23.18 -14.49
C THR A 544 -16.94 21.99 -13.87
N ASN A 545 -16.37 21.13 -14.72
CA ASN A 545 -15.63 19.94 -14.30
C ASN A 545 -16.50 18.99 -13.45
N ILE A 546 -17.76 18.79 -13.86
CA ILE A 546 -18.73 18.01 -13.09
C ILE A 546 -18.43 16.51 -13.17
N GLU A 547 -18.29 15.90 -12.00
CA GLU A 547 -18.24 14.46 -11.78
C GLU A 547 -19.50 14.03 -11.02
N PHE A 548 -20.19 13.02 -11.56
CA PHE A 548 -21.43 12.50 -10.98
C PHE A 548 -21.05 11.49 -9.87
N VAL A 549 -21.02 11.96 -8.62
CA VAL A 549 -20.60 11.15 -7.46
C VAL A 549 -21.72 10.22 -7.01
N SER A 550 -22.97 10.65 -7.12
CA SER A 550 -24.18 9.83 -6.92
C SER A 550 -25.36 10.35 -7.75
N GLU A 551 -26.51 9.69 -7.64
CA GLU A 551 -27.76 10.13 -8.29
C GLU A 551 -28.20 11.52 -7.81
N ASP A 552 -27.89 11.88 -6.55
CA ASP A 552 -28.33 13.12 -5.91
C ASP A 552 -27.23 14.17 -5.69
N TRP A 553 -25.94 13.78 -5.74
CA TRP A 553 -24.80 14.67 -5.44
C TRP A 553 -23.72 14.62 -6.51
N TRP A 554 -23.36 15.79 -7.04
CA TRP A 554 -22.32 15.94 -8.05
C TRP A 554 -21.19 16.82 -7.52
N GLN A 555 -19.96 16.50 -7.89
CA GLN A 555 -18.79 17.28 -7.55
C GLN A 555 -18.43 18.16 -8.74
N GLY A 556 -18.27 19.46 -8.51
CA GLY A 556 -17.91 20.41 -9.55
C GLY A 556 -17.21 21.63 -8.97
N LEU A 557 -16.78 22.54 -9.84
CA LEU A 557 -16.21 23.83 -9.45
C LEU A 557 -17.22 24.92 -9.79
N SER A 558 -17.58 25.74 -8.79
CA SER A 558 -18.35 26.98 -8.99
C SER A 558 -17.61 27.92 -9.95
N SER A 559 -18.38 28.73 -10.68
CA SER A 559 -17.82 29.66 -11.66
C SER A 559 -16.97 30.77 -11.03
N ASP A 560 -17.21 31.06 -9.74
CA ASP A 560 -16.53 32.09 -8.97
C ASP A 560 -15.29 31.58 -8.21
N GLU A 561 -15.22 30.28 -7.89
CA GLU A 561 -13.99 29.60 -7.44
C GLU A 561 -13.28 28.86 -8.59
N LYS A 562 -12.91 29.61 -9.64
CA LYS A 562 -11.96 29.10 -10.64
C LYS A 562 -10.75 28.53 -9.90
N PHE A 563 -10.41 27.25 -10.14
CA PHE A 563 -9.21 26.60 -9.60
C PHE A 563 -8.01 27.54 -9.74
N LYS A 564 -7.65 28.26 -8.68
CA LYS A 564 -6.71 29.37 -8.76
C LYS A 564 -5.48 29.02 -7.95
N VAL A 565 -4.38 28.86 -8.68
CA VAL A 565 -3.08 28.60 -8.08
C VAL A 565 -2.41 29.93 -7.70
N ASP A 566 -2.05 30.07 -6.44
CA ASP A 566 -1.17 31.12 -5.94
C ASP A 566 0.29 30.69 -6.14
N VAL A 567 0.81 30.96 -7.35
CA VAL A 567 2.19 30.61 -7.74
C VAL A 567 3.22 31.23 -6.81
N SER A 568 2.92 32.38 -6.18
CA SER A 568 3.87 33.06 -5.29
C SER A 568 4.12 32.30 -3.99
N LYS A 569 3.17 31.47 -3.56
CA LYS A 569 3.31 30.57 -2.41
C LYS A 569 3.91 29.22 -2.79
N ALA A 570 3.70 28.78 -4.03
CA ALA A 570 4.16 27.48 -4.51
C ALA A 570 5.60 27.52 -5.04
N ALA A 571 5.93 28.48 -5.89
CA ALA A 571 7.25 28.57 -6.52
C ALA A 571 8.31 28.99 -5.49
N GLY A 572 9.41 28.24 -5.45
CA GLY A 572 10.47 28.39 -4.46
C GLY A 572 10.16 27.75 -3.11
N HIS A 573 8.99 27.10 -2.94
CA HIS A 573 8.70 26.36 -1.73
C HIS A 573 9.69 25.20 -1.56
N VAL A 574 10.30 25.11 -0.39
CA VAL A 574 11.24 24.05 -0.01
C VAL A 574 10.57 23.20 1.07
N TYR A 575 10.46 21.90 0.79
CA TYR A 575 9.94 20.93 1.75
C TYR A 575 10.96 20.66 2.86
N PRO A 576 10.52 20.19 4.05
CA PRO A 576 11.44 19.69 5.06
C PRO A 576 12.42 18.67 4.47
N ALA A 577 13.69 18.78 4.83
CA ALA A 577 14.70 17.83 4.38
C ALA A 577 14.39 16.45 4.96
N GLU A 578 14.41 15.42 4.11
CA GLU A 578 14.25 14.03 4.52
C GLU A 578 15.60 13.33 4.57
N THR A 579 15.73 12.37 5.48
CA THR A 579 16.87 11.46 5.44
C THR A 579 16.55 10.27 4.56
N VAL A 580 17.48 9.91 3.69
CA VAL A 580 17.38 8.75 2.80
C VAL A 580 18.65 7.92 2.90
N ALA A 581 18.55 6.61 2.70
CA ALA A 581 19.68 5.72 2.87
C ALA A 581 19.70 4.57 1.86
N CYS A 582 20.91 4.14 1.52
CA CYS A 582 21.14 3.00 0.66
C CYS A 582 22.39 2.22 1.04
N THR A 583 22.44 1.00 0.55
CA THR A 583 23.54 0.04 0.67
C THR A 583 23.92 -0.49 -0.70
N ARG A 584 25.05 -1.19 -0.74
CA ARG A 584 25.48 -1.96 -1.92
C ARG A 584 24.43 -2.97 -2.39
N ARG A 585 23.69 -3.58 -1.46
CA ARG A 585 22.59 -4.50 -1.78
C ARG A 585 21.50 -3.81 -2.62
N ASP A 586 21.19 -2.56 -2.30
CA ASP A 586 20.19 -1.79 -3.03
C ASP A 586 20.66 -1.46 -4.45
N PHE A 587 21.97 -1.23 -4.64
CA PHE A 587 22.56 -1.01 -5.96
C PHE A 587 22.44 -2.25 -6.84
N LEU A 588 22.78 -3.42 -6.29
CA LEU A 588 22.66 -4.71 -6.97
C LEU A 588 21.21 -4.99 -7.39
N LEU A 589 20.27 -4.79 -6.45
CA LEU A 589 18.84 -4.97 -6.69
C LEU A 589 18.33 -4.05 -7.80
N TYR A 590 18.69 -2.76 -7.75
CA TYR A 590 18.32 -1.80 -8.77
C TYR A 590 18.87 -2.18 -10.15
N ALA A 591 20.17 -2.46 -10.26
CA ALA A 591 20.82 -2.83 -11.51
C ALA A 591 20.17 -4.06 -12.16
N LEU A 592 19.92 -5.11 -11.36
CA LEU A 592 19.22 -6.31 -11.82
C LEU A 592 17.79 -5.96 -12.30
N SER A 593 17.08 -5.15 -11.53
CA SER A 593 15.69 -4.78 -11.84
C SER A 593 15.54 -3.85 -13.04
N VAL A 594 16.59 -3.11 -13.41
CA VAL A 594 16.65 -2.29 -14.63
C VAL A 594 16.98 -3.12 -15.87
N GLY A 595 17.44 -4.36 -15.68
CA GLY A 595 17.79 -5.27 -16.77
C GLY A 595 19.21 -5.09 -17.28
N VAL A 596 20.15 -4.85 -16.36
CA VAL A 596 21.58 -5.00 -16.65
C VAL A 596 21.86 -6.47 -17.00
N PRO A 597 22.62 -6.77 -18.08
CA PRO A 597 23.00 -8.14 -18.43
C PRO A 597 23.80 -8.85 -17.33
N GLU A 598 23.60 -10.15 -17.18
CA GLU A 598 24.22 -10.98 -16.13
C GLU A 598 25.76 -11.03 -16.17
N ASP A 599 26.36 -10.69 -17.32
CA ASP A 599 27.80 -10.66 -17.54
C ASP A 599 28.44 -9.28 -17.25
N ASP A 600 27.64 -8.25 -16.96
CA ASP A 600 28.13 -6.90 -16.63
C ASP A 600 28.33 -6.74 -15.11
N LEU A 601 29.38 -7.40 -14.61
CA LEU A 601 29.62 -7.62 -13.18
C LEU A 601 29.89 -6.36 -12.36
N GLN A 602 30.38 -5.27 -12.96
CA GLN A 602 30.61 -4.01 -12.23
C GLN A 602 29.32 -3.43 -11.58
N TRP A 603 28.14 -3.84 -12.07
CA TRP A 603 26.86 -3.43 -11.49
C TRP A 603 26.20 -4.51 -10.63
N LEU A 604 26.60 -5.77 -10.80
CA LEU A 604 25.90 -6.96 -10.29
C LEU A 604 26.74 -7.80 -9.32
N TYR A 605 28.01 -7.44 -9.11
CA TYR A 605 28.91 -8.14 -8.21
C TYR A 605 29.71 -7.14 -7.39
N GLU A 606 29.48 -7.15 -6.09
CA GLU A 606 30.03 -6.18 -5.16
C GLU A 606 31.56 -6.25 -5.06
N LEU A 607 32.19 -7.40 -5.31
CA LEU A 607 33.65 -7.54 -5.26
C LEU A 607 34.33 -7.27 -6.60
N ASP A 608 33.59 -6.85 -7.63
CA ASP A 608 34.20 -6.33 -8.85
C ASP A 608 35.04 -5.08 -8.52
N ILE A 609 36.21 -4.95 -9.15
CA ILE A 609 37.13 -3.83 -8.86
C ILE A 609 36.52 -2.48 -9.27
N ASP A 610 35.66 -2.50 -10.28
CA ASP A 610 34.97 -1.34 -10.80
C ASP A 610 33.55 -1.23 -10.23
N PHE A 611 33.21 -1.99 -9.17
CA PHE A 611 31.87 -2.01 -8.60
C PHE A 611 31.34 -0.60 -8.25
N GLY A 612 30.08 -0.35 -8.60
CA GLY A 612 29.38 0.85 -8.18
C GLY A 612 27.93 0.91 -8.65
N PRO A 613 27.17 1.90 -8.17
CA PRO A 613 25.78 2.07 -8.57
C PRO A 613 25.66 2.55 -10.01
N LEU A 614 24.60 2.10 -10.70
CA LEU A 614 24.14 2.76 -11.91
C LEU A 614 23.90 4.26 -11.59
N PRO A 615 24.28 5.20 -12.48
CA PRO A 615 24.15 6.62 -12.19
C PRO A 615 22.73 7.08 -11.85
N THR A 616 21.70 6.40 -12.38
CA THR A 616 20.30 6.73 -12.12
C THR A 616 19.73 6.15 -10.83
N TYR A 617 20.50 5.35 -10.07
CA TYR A 617 20.05 4.78 -8.79
C TYR A 617 19.44 5.81 -7.81
N PRO A 618 20.03 7.02 -7.61
CA PRO A 618 19.54 7.94 -6.58
C PRO A 618 18.08 8.38 -6.77
N LEU A 619 17.51 8.23 -7.97
CA LEU A 619 16.08 8.45 -8.22
C LEU A 619 15.17 7.55 -7.35
N CYS A 620 15.65 6.36 -6.98
CA CYS A 620 14.91 5.44 -6.13
C CYS A 620 14.80 5.95 -4.68
N LEU A 621 15.78 6.74 -4.21
CA LEU A 621 15.82 7.23 -2.83
C LEU A 621 14.63 8.15 -2.50
N LEU A 622 14.05 8.81 -3.49
CA LEU A 622 12.88 9.67 -3.32
C LEU A 622 11.69 8.88 -2.75
N LEU A 623 11.47 7.65 -3.23
CA LEU A 623 10.38 6.80 -2.75
C LEU A 623 10.86 5.78 -1.71
N LYS A 624 12.11 5.32 -1.77
CA LYS A 624 12.67 4.39 -0.79
C LYS A 624 12.81 4.98 0.61
N GLY A 625 13.26 6.24 0.73
CA GLY A 625 13.56 6.83 2.04
C GLY A 625 14.78 6.21 2.70
N ASP A 626 14.79 6.17 4.03
CA ASP A 626 15.72 5.35 4.83
C ASP A 626 15.08 4.05 5.34
N ASP A 627 13.95 3.65 4.75
CA ASP A 627 13.28 2.36 4.99
C ASP A 627 14.08 1.19 4.40
N TRP A 628 14.00 0.04 5.08
CA TRP A 628 14.60 -1.25 4.67
C TRP A 628 13.56 -2.30 4.26
N ASP A 629 12.28 -1.98 4.45
CA ASP A 629 11.13 -2.82 4.14
C ASP A 629 10.27 -2.17 3.04
N VAL A 630 9.14 -2.78 2.72
CA VAL A 630 8.09 -2.18 1.88
C VAL A 630 7.60 -0.88 2.51
N ASN A 631 7.31 0.12 1.67
CA ASN A 631 6.74 1.39 2.09
C ASN A 631 5.32 1.60 1.56
N SER A 632 4.57 2.51 2.20
CA SER A 632 3.30 2.99 1.68
C SER A 632 3.57 4.04 0.60
N PHE A 633 3.26 3.71 -0.66
CA PHE A 633 3.45 4.64 -1.78
C PHE A 633 2.74 5.98 -1.54
N MET A 634 1.51 5.96 -1.00
CA MET A 634 0.74 7.18 -0.74
C MET A 634 1.37 8.04 0.36
N GLU A 635 1.85 7.43 1.44
CA GLU A 635 2.55 8.17 2.50
C GLU A 635 3.85 8.81 1.96
N ARG A 636 4.67 8.06 1.23
CA ARG A 636 5.90 8.58 0.62
C ARG A 636 5.61 9.69 -0.40
N TRP A 637 4.56 9.54 -1.20
CA TRP A 637 4.16 10.53 -2.20
C TRP A 637 3.67 11.84 -1.58
N THR A 638 2.89 11.74 -0.50
CA THR A 638 2.30 12.89 0.22
C THR A 638 3.22 13.44 1.32
N SER A 639 4.38 12.83 1.53
CA SER A 639 5.37 13.27 2.51
C SER A 639 5.78 14.72 2.26
N GLY A 640 5.88 15.49 3.35
CA GLY A 640 6.10 16.93 3.33
C GLY A 640 4.84 17.79 3.19
N GLY A 641 3.67 17.19 2.98
CA GLY A 641 2.38 17.89 2.96
C GLY A 641 2.01 18.55 1.62
N PRO A 642 0.85 19.22 1.54
CA PRO A 642 0.40 19.86 0.32
C PRO A 642 1.31 21.03 -0.07
N LEU A 643 1.48 21.25 -1.38
CA LEU A 643 2.23 22.38 -1.91
C LEU A 643 1.46 23.69 -1.63
N PRO A 644 2.01 24.65 -0.86
CA PRO A 644 1.29 25.87 -0.53
C PRO A 644 0.88 26.65 -1.79
N GLY A 645 -0.35 27.16 -1.81
CA GLY A 645 -0.87 27.92 -2.94
C GLY A 645 -1.39 27.08 -4.12
N VAL A 646 -1.25 25.76 -4.08
CA VAL A 646 -1.92 24.86 -5.02
C VAL A 646 -3.16 24.27 -4.34
N PRO A 647 -4.38 24.50 -4.86
CA PRO A 647 -5.59 23.89 -4.31
C PRO A 647 -5.55 22.37 -4.44
N ASN A 648 -6.43 21.67 -3.71
CA ASN A 648 -6.55 20.22 -3.85
C ASN A 648 -6.87 19.83 -5.30
N TYR A 649 -6.22 18.77 -5.77
CA TYR A 649 -6.46 18.18 -7.08
C TYR A 649 -6.47 16.66 -6.97
N ASP A 650 -7.17 16.02 -7.90
CA ASP A 650 -7.26 14.57 -7.96
C ASP A 650 -5.89 13.96 -8.34
N PHE A 651 -5.35 13.17 -7.43
CA PHE A 651 -4.09 12.46 -7.63
C PHE A 651 -4.17 11.43 -8.76
N ASN A 652 -5.34 10.88 -9.08
CA ASN A 652 -5.49 9.93 -10.20
C ASN A 652 -5.28 10.61 -11.57
N LYS A 653 -5.35 11.95 -11.63
CA LYS A 653 -5.09 12.73 -12.85
C LYS A 653 -3.64 13.17 -13.01
N ILE A 654 -2.76 12.79 -12.07
CA ILE A 654 -1.34 13.09 -12.15
C ILE A 654 -0.61 12.08 -13.03
N VAL A 655 0.23 12.59 -13.93
CA VAL A 655 1.13 11.74 -14.71
C VAL A 655 2.56 12.26 -14.62
N HIS A 656 3.49 11.33 -14.50
CA HIS A 656 4.91 11.61 -14.55
C HIS A 656 5.28 12.00 -15.98
N GLY A 657 5.49 13.30 -16.24
CA GLY A 657 5.68 13.82 -17.59
C GLY A 657 7.13 13.77 -18.06
N GLU A 658 8.01 14.47 -17.34
CA GLU A 658 9.45 14.55 -17.66
C GLU A 658 10.28 14.25 -16.42
N GLN A 659 11.41 13.57 -16.64
CA GLN A 659 12.43 13.31 -15.64
C GLN A 659 13.78 13.83 -16.15
N SER A 660 14.52 14.50 -15.28
CA SER A 660 15.93 14.80 -15.49
C SER A 660 16.75 14.36 -14.28
N PHE A 661 18.01 14.06 -14.54
CA PHE A 661 18.99 13.68 -13.53
C PHE A 661 20.34 14.25 -13.92
N GLU A 662 21.01 14.91 -12.98
CA GLU A 662 22.35 15.46 -13.11
C GLU A 662 23.24 14.95 -11.98
N ALA A 663 24.31 14.23 -12.33
CA ALA A 663 25.40 13.91 -11.42
C ALA A 663 26.30 15.14 -11.25
N LEU A 664 26.48 15.57 -10.01
CA LEU A 664 27.37 16.68 -9.64
C LEU A 664 28.69 16.16 -9.09
N GLN A 665 28.67 15.02 -8.40
CA GLN A 665 29.82 14.25 -7.96
C GLN A 665 29.56 12.76 -8.18
N THR A 666 30.62 11.94 -8.19
CA THR A 666 30.50 10.49 -8.25
C THR A 666 29.77 9.98 -7.03
N PHE A 667 28.70 9.21 -7.20
CA PHE A 667 27.91 8.68 -6.09
C PHE A 667 28.72 7.60 -5.32
N PRO A 668 28.65 7.54 -3.97
CA PRO A 668 29.45 6.62 -3.18
C PRO A 668 29.15 5.15 -3.50
N ALA A 669 30.19 4.36 -3.79
CA ALA A 669 30.06 2.95 -4.15
C ALA A 669 29.69 2.04 -2.96
N GLU A 670 29.94 2.48 -1.72
CA GLU A 670 29.62 1.73 -0.51
C GLU A 670 28.17 1.95 -0.02
N GLY A 671 27.43 2.88 -0.64
CA GLY A 671 26.17 3.38 -0.09
C GLY A 671 26.40 4.44 0.99
N GLY A 672 25.36 4.75 1.76
CA GLY A 672 25.44 5.77 2.81
C GLY A 672 24.08 6.38 3.13
N ARG A 673 24.13 7.39 4.00
CA ARG A 673 22.98 8.23 4.34
C ARG A 673 23.11 9.61 3.72
N PHE A 674 21.98 10.17 3.31
CA PHE A 674 21.90 11.40 2.55
C PHE A 674 20.71 12.24 3.02
N LYS A 675 20.84 13.56 2.87
CA LYS A 675 19.74 14.52 3.05
C LYS A 675 19.16 14.86 1.69
N SER A 676 17.89 14.55 1.51
CA SER A 676 17.09 14.87 0.33
C SER A 676 16.34 16.18 0.56
N VAL A 677 16.54 17.17 -0.31
CA VAL A 677 15.89 18.48 -0.22
C VAL A 677 15.04 18.70 -1.46
N LYS A 678 13.72 18.54 -1.33
CA LYS A 678 12.76 18.76 -2.40
C LYS A 678 12.31 20.22 -2.43
N SER A 679 12.29 20.82 -3.62
CA SER A 679 11.82 22.18 -3.84
C SER A 679 10.91 22.26 -5.07
N CYS A 680 9.84 23.04 -4.99
CA CYS A 680 9.01 23.37 -6.14
C CYS A 680 9.64 24.55 -6.90
N VAL A 681 10.11 24.31 -8.12
CA VAL A 681 10.71 25.33 -8.99
C VAL A 681 9.63 26.25 -9.57
N GLY A 682 8.47 25.69 -9.91
CA GLY A 682 7.37 26.47 -10.46
C GLY A 682 6.12 25.66 -10.73
N VAL A 683 5.00 26.38 -10.85
CA VAL A 683 3.70 25.82 -11.23
C VAL A 683 3.20 26.55 -12.46
N TYR A 684 2.84 25.79 -13.51
CA TYR A 684 2.55 26.35 -14.82
C TYR A 684 1.21 25.89 -15.37
N ASP A 685 0.49 26.81 -16.00
CA ASP A 685 -0.77 26.52 -16.69
C ASP A 685 -0.50 26.11 -18.14
N LYS A 686 -0.89 24.91 -18.55
CA LYS A 686 -0.77 24.40 -19.93
C LYS A 686 -2.11 24.37 -20.68
N GLY A 687 -3.12 25.05 -20.16
CA GLY A 687 -4.47 25.10 -20.73
C GLY A 687 -5.27 23.83 -20.44
N THR A 688 -4.79 22.68 -20.91
CA THR A 688 -5.46 21.38 -20.65
C THR A 688 -5.10 20.76 -19.29
N GLY A 689 -4.16 21.36 -18.57
CA GLY A 689 -3.70 20.87 -17.26
C GLY A 689 -2.70 21.82 -16.61
N MET A 690 -2.26 21.45 -15.42
CA MET A 690 -1.23 22.14 -14.65
C MET A 690 0.07 21.33 -14.67
N VAL A 691 1.22 22.00 -14.73
CA VAL A 691 2.53 21.39 -14.50
C VAL A 691 3.05 21.83 -13.15
N ILE A 692 3.46 20.88 -12.32
CA ILE A 692 4.25 21.12 -11.11
C ILE A 692 5.69 20.71 -11.43
N ASP A 693 6.60 21.69 -11.46
CA ASP A 693 8.02 21.51 -11.72
C ASP A 693 8.77 21.50 -10.38
N SER A 694 9.43 20.39 -10.07
CA SER A 694 10.12 20.18 -8.80
C SER A 694 11.54 19.68 -9.02
N VAL A 695 12.43 20.06 -8.11
CA VAL A 695 13.80 19.54 -8.03
C VAL A 695 14.04 18.89 -6.68
N VAL A 696 14.89 17.88 -6.66
CA VAL A 696 15.44 17.28 -5.45
C VAL A 696 16.95 17.36 -5.51
N ASP A 697 17.54 18.02 -4.53
CA ASP A 697 18.98 18.07 -4.31
C ASP A 697 19.37 17.06 -3.22
N LEU A 698 20.40 16.26 -3.48
CA LEU A 698 20.82 15.18 -2.58
C LEU A 698 22.23 15.43 -2.04
N TYR A 699 22.33 15.57 -0.72
CA TYR A 699 23.57 15.87 -0.01
C TYR A 699 24.00 14.68 0.85
N GLY A 700 25.29 14.34 0.89
CA GLY A 700 25.76 13.36 1.86
C GLY A 700 25.55 13.86 3.30
N GLU A 701 25.04 12.99 4.17
CA GLU A 701 24.70 13.38 5.54
C GLU A 701 25.95 13.69 6.36
N GLU A 702 27.04 12.93 6.15
CA GLU A 702 28.30 13.08 6.88
C GLU A 702 29.25 14.12 6.25
N ASP A 703 29.37 14.13 4.91
CA ASP A 703 30.36 14.94 4.19
C ASP A 703 29.80 16.28 3.67
N GLY A 704 28.47 16.45 3.66
CA GLY A 704 27.79 17.62 3.10
C GLY A 704 27.94 17.78 1.58
N VAL A 705 28.47 16.78 0.87
CA VAL A 705 28.73 16.85 -0.57
C VAL A 705 27.42 16.81 -1.34
N HIS A 706 27.25 17.75 -2.27
CA HIS A 706 26.11 17.75 -3.19
C HIS A 706 26.36 16.74 -4.33
N TYR A 707 25.72 15.57 -4.24
CA TYR A 707 25.99 14.45 -5.16
C TYR A 707 25.23 14.56 -6.48
N CYS A 708 23.93 14.87 -6.42
CA CYS A 708 23.11 14.93 -7.61
C CYS A 708 21.90 15.85 -7.44
N ARG A 709 21.40 16.32 -8.59
CA ARG A 709 20.15 17.06 -8.73
C ARG A 709 19.19 16.29 -9.62
N MET A 710 17.94 16.15 -9.19
CA MET A 710 16.91 15.37 -9.87
C MET A 710 15.70 16.25 -10.15
N GLY A 711 15.38 16.46 -11.42
CA GLY A 711 14.24 17.30 -11.83
C GLY A 711 13.04 16.45 -12.26
N THR A 712 11.85 16.84 -11.84
CA THR A 712 10.59 16.14 -12.17
C THR A 712 9.53 17.15 -12.58
N LYS A 713 8.87 16.89 -13.71
CA LYS A 713 7.67 17.65 -14.11
C LYS A 713 6.46 16.74 -14.10
N MET A 714 5.59 16.96 -13.12
CA MET A 714 4.31 16.28 -13.00
C MET A 714 3.25 17.07 -13.76
N PHE A 715 2.47 16.39 -14.60
CA PHE A 715 1.35 16.98 -15.32
C PHE A 715 0.04 16.52 -14.70
N VAL A 716 -0.77 17.46 -14.22
CA VAL A 716 -2.09 17.22 -13.63
C VAL A 716 -3.15 17.56 -14.68
N ARG A 717 -3.81 16.52 -15.21
CA ARG A 717 -4.77 16.64 -16.31
C ARG A 717 -6.07 17.31 -15.82
N GLY A 718 -6.64 18.22 -16.61
CA GLY A 718 -7.91 18.89 -16.28
C GLY A 718 -7.78 20.12 -15.37
N TYR A 719 -6.61 20.33 -14.76
CA TYR A 719 -6.34 21.45 -13.84
C TYR A 719 -5.64 22.63 -14.52
N GLY A 720 -5.99 22.93 -15.77
CA GLY A 720 -5.45 24.08 -16.52
C GLY A 720 -6.44 25.26 -16.60
N ASN A 721 -6.18 26.20 -17.51
CA ASN A 721 -7.06 27.34 -17.82
C ASN A 721 -7.31 28.33 -16.66
N TRP A 722 -6.43 28.35 -15.66
CA TRP A 722 -6.49 29.29 -14.54
C TRP A 722 -5.72 30.60 -14.81
N ASN A 723 -5.32 30.84 -16.06
CA ASN A 723 -4.55 32.00 -16.53
C ASN A 723 -3.20 32.17 -15.83
N GLY A 724 -2.54 31.04 -15.53
CA GLY A 724 -1.22 31.00 -14.93
C GLY A 724 -0.06 31.24 -15.90
N PRO A 725 1.18 31.37 -15.39
CA PRO A 725 2.37 31.39 -16.23
C PRO A 725 2.48 30.10 -17.05
N LYS A 726 2.83 30.21 -18.34
CA LYS A 726 2.98 29.05 -19.23
C LYS A 726 4.25 28.23 -18.99
N GLY A 727 5.15 28.72 -18.13
CA GLY A 727 6.45 28.13 -17.85
C GLY A 727 7.47 28.31 -18.98
N PRO A 728 8.73 27.93 -18.75
CA PRO A 728 9.77 27.99 -19.75
C PRO A 728 9.43 27.09 -20.95
N LYS A 729 9.93 27.47 -22.14
CA LYS A 729 9.83 26.60 -23.31
C LYS A 729 10.73 25.38 -23.10
N SER A 730 10.18 24.18 -23.25
CA SER A 730 10.96 22.94 -23.21
C SER A 730 11.98 22.95 -24.35
N ILE A 731 13.21 22.53 -24.06
CA ILE A 731 14.21 22.26 -25.08
C ILE A 731 13.82 20.96 -25.79
N ILE A 732 13.83 21.00 -27.12
CA ILE A 732 13.47 19.84 -27.95
C ILE A 732 14.75 19.28 -28.58
N TYR A 733 15.07 18.04 -28.23
CA TYR A 733 16.17 17.26 -28.76
C TYR A 733 15.64 16.33 -29.84
N ASN A 734 15.52 16.86 -31.05
CA ASN A 734 15.09 16.07 -32.20
C ASN A 734 16.17 15.04 -32.57
N PRO A 735 15.81 13.76 -32.76
CA PRO A 735 16.72 12.79 -33.34
C PRO A 735 17.22 13.27 -34.72
N PRO A 736 18.51 13.10 -35.02
CA PRO A 736 19.03 13.33 -36.36
C PRO A 736 18.25 12.54 -37.42
N GLN A 737 18.05 13.12 -38.60
CA GLN A 737 17.38 12.47 -39.74
C GLN A 737 18.31 11.44 -40.43
N ARG A 738 18.76 10.44 -39.67
CA ARG A 738 19.62 9.32 -40.08
C ARG A 738 19.39 8.13 -39.15
N GLU A 739 19.86 6.96 -39.54
CA GLU A 739 19.82 5.77 -38.68
C GLU A 739 20.53 6.01 -37.32
N PRO A 740 20.04 5.37 -36.23
CA PRO A 740 20.72 5.38 -34.94
C PRO A 740 22.16 4.88 -35.05
N ASP A 741 23.06 5.45 -34.26
CA ASP A 741 24.43 4.93 -34.16
C ASP A 741 24.44 3.59 -33.42
N VAL A 742 23.57 3.44 -32.42
CA VAL A 742 23.42 2.24 -31.61
C VAL A 742 21.94 2.00 -31.33
N ILE A 743 21.54 0.72 -31.35
CA ILE A 743 20.25 0.25 -30.84
C ILE A 743 20.53 -0.79 -29.75
N ASP A 744 20.31 -0.43 -28.49
CA ASP A 744 20.39 -1.38 -27.36
C ASP A 744 19.01 -2.03 -27.16
N THR A 745 18.95 -3.36 -27.19
CA THR A 745 17.68 -4.09 -27.09
C THR A 745 17.62 -4.83 -25.76
N PHE A 746 16.49 -4.68 -25.06
CA PHE A 746 16.25 -5.35 -23.79
C PHE A 746 14.85 -5.97 -23.76
N LYS A 747 14.82 -7.30 -23.57
CA LYS A 747 13.58 -8.02 -23.32
C LYS A 747 13.27 -7.94 -21.83
N THR A 748 12.23 -7.20 -21.47
CA THR A 748 11.77 -7.13 -20.08
C THR A 748 11.24 -8.50 -19.65
N ALA A 749 11.49 -8.89 -18.40
CA ALA A 749 10.87 -10.08 -17.83
C ALA A 749 9.36 -9.83 -17.58
N PRO A 750 8.51 -10.87 -17.60
CA PRO A 750 7.10 -10.74 -17.23
C PRO A 750 6.89 -10.20 -15.81
N ASN A 751 7.84 -10.45 -14.90
CA ASN A 751 7.84 -9.99 -13.51
C ASN A 751 8.74 -8.76 -13.29
N GLN A 752 9.19 -8.06 -14.34
CA GLN A 752 10.15 -6.95 -14.21
C GLN A 752 9.65 -5.85 -13.27
N ALA A 753 8.37 -5.49 -13.34
CA ALA A 753 7.77 -4.48 -12.46
C ALA A 753 7.74 -4.91 -10.99
N LEU A 754 7.50 -6.21 -10.73
CA LEU A 754 7.52 -6.79 -9.39
C LEU A 754 8.92 -6.80 -8.78
N LEU A 755 9.96 -6.90 -9.63
CA LEU A 755 11.35 -6.79 -9.19
C LEU A 755 11.76 -5.33 -8.97
N TYR A 756 11.42 -4.43 -9.90
CA TYR A 756 11.80 -3.01 -9.84
C TYR A 756 11.19 -2.28 -8.63
N ARG A 757 9.92 -2.57 -8.29
CA ARG A 757 9.26 -1.94 -7.13
C ARG A 757 10.00 -2.15 -5.81
N LEU A 758 10.79 -3.23 -5.68
CA LEU A 758 11.62 -3.50 -4.50
C LEU A 758 12.74 -2.46 -4.31
N SER A 759 12.98 -1.59 -5.30
CA SER A 759 13.88 -0.45 -5.19
C SER A 759 13.23 0.77 -4.52
N GLY A 760 11.91 0.77 -4.25
CA GLY A 760 11.25 1.80 -3.46
C GLY A 760 9.88 2.27 -3.96
N ASP A 761 9.52 2.01 -5.22
CA ASP A 761 8.23 2.45 -5.79
C ASP A 761 7.16 1.34 -5.70
N PHE A 762 6.42 1.34 -4.58
CA PHE A 762 5.41 0.33 -4.27
C PHE A 762 4.02 0.64 -4.85
N ASN A 763 3.87 1.59 -5.78
CA ASN A 763 2.58 1.95 -6.37
C ASN A 763 1.82 0.72 -6.91
N PRO A 764 0.56 0.47 -6.45
CA PRO A 764 -0.24 -0.67 -6.87
C PRO A 764 -0.44 -0.78 -8.38
N LEU A 765 -0.38 0.34 -9.13
CA LEU A 765 -0.50 0.38 -10.59
C LEU A 765 0.46 -0.58 -11.32
N HIS A 766 1.59 -0.89 -10.70
CA HIS A 766 2.65 -1.72 -11.26
C HIS A 766 2.59 -3.19 -10.81
N ALA A 767 1.64 -3.56 -9.94
CA ALA A 767 1.57 -4.91 -9.36
C ALA A 767 0.15 -5.49 -9.34
N ASP A 768 -0.86 -4.69 -9.02
CA ASP A 768 -2.24 -5.14 -8.85
C ASP A 768 -2.96 -5.24 -10.21
N VAL A 769 -3.28 -6.47 -10.59
CA VAL A 769 -3.95 -6.81 -11.85
C VAL A 769 -5.39 -6.29 -11.93
N ASN A 770 -6.02 -6.04 -10.78
CA ASN A 770 -7.39 -5.54 -10.71
C ASN A 770 -7.45 -4.01 -10.75
N LEU A 771 -6.38 -3.34 -10.32
CA LEU A 771 -6.32 -1.86 -10.28
C LEU A 771 -5.92 -1.24 -11.61
N ALA A 772 -4.99 -1.81 -12.36
CA ALA A 772 -4.57 -1.21 -13.64
C ALA A 772 -5.74 -0.99 -14.63
N PRO A 773 -6.73 -1.92 -14.77
CA PRO A 773 -7.91 -1.71 -15.60
C PRO A 773 -8.80 -0.54 -15.16
N THR A 774 -8.95 -0.30 -13.86
CA THR A 774 -9.83 0.78 -13.35
C THR A 774 -9.31 2.17 -13.70
N VAL A 775 -8.00 2.31 -13.93
CA VAL A 775 -7.36 3.56 -14.35
C VAL A 775 -7.00 3.57 -15.85
N GLY A 776 -7.56 2.65 -16.64
CA GLY A 776 -7.51 2.67 -18.10
C GLY A 776 -6.33 1.93 -18.74
N PHE A 777 -5.57 1.11 -17.99
CA PHE A 777 -4.55 0.22 -18.56
C PHE A 777 -5.04 -1.23 -18.60
N PRO A 778 -4.79 -1.98 -19.69
CA PRO A 778 -5.30 -3.35 -19.81
C PRO A 778 -4.71 -4.34 -18.79
N LYS A 779 -3.57 -4.01 -18.19
CA LYS A 779 -2.84 -4.79 -17.17
C LYS A 779 -1.76 -3.91 -16.51
N PRO A 780 -1.13 -4.35 -15.41
CA PRO A 780 -0.06 -3.58 -14.77
C PRO A 780 1.05 -3.20 -15.75
N ILE A 781 1.48 -1.94 -15.66
CA ILE A 781 2.52 -1.38 -16.51
C ILE A 781 3.86 -1.41 -15.78
N LEU A 782 4.96 -1.46 -16.52
CA LEU A 782 6.30 -1.28 -15.98
C LEU A 782 6.49 0.18 -15.57
N HIS A 783 7.19 0.40 -14.46
CA HIS A 783 7.56 1.75 -14.02
C HIS A 783 8.30 2.51 -15.12
N GLY A 784 7.90 3.76 -15.37
CA GLY A 784 8.61 4.64 -16.31
C GLY A 784 10.09 4.77 -15.93
N LEU A 785 10.37 4.92 -14.64
CA LEU A 785 11.74 5.03 -14.11
C LEU A 785 12.59 3.75 -14.32
N CYS A 786 11.98 2.57 -14.44
CA CYS A 786 12.69 1.36 -14.83
C CYS A 786 13.20 1.47 -16.29
N SER A 787 12.33 1.91 -17.20
CA SER A 787 12.70 2.14 -18.60
C SER A 787 13.72 3.26 -18.74
N TYR A 788 13.58 4.31 -17.93
CA TYR A 788 14.52 5.43 -17.87
C TYR A 788 15.90 4.99 -17.39
N GLY A 789 15.98 4.21 -16.31
CA GLY A 789 17.22 3.62 -15.82
C GLY A 789 17.91 2.77 -16.88
N LYS A 790 17.13 2.03 -17.68
CA LYS A 790 17.69 1.22 -18.77
C LYS A 790 18.33 2.08 -19.86
N CYS A 791 17.71 3.20 -20.21
CA CYS A 791 18.31 4.18 -21.11
C CYS A 791 19.60 4.77 -20.54
N GLY A 792 19.62 5.12 -19.25
CA GLY A 792 20.83 5.59 -18.55
C GLY A 792 21.99 4.60 -18.65
N HIS A 793 21.73 3.33 -18.32
CA HIS A 793 22.70 2.26 -18.50
C HIS A 793 23.18 2.11 -19.95
N ALA A 794 22.26 2.08 -20.93
CA ALA A 794 22.61 1.92 -22.35
C ALA A 794 23.52 3.06 -22.85
N VAL A 795 23.25 4.30 -22.45
CA VAL A 795 24.08 5.45 -22.81
C VAL A 795 25.50 5.30 -22.26
N VAL A 796 25.63 4.97 -20.97
CA VAL A 796 26.95 4.79 -20.33
C VAL A 796 27.71 3.62 -20.95
N LYS A 797 27.04 2.49 -21.17
CA LYS A 797 27.63 1.31 -21.80
C LYS A 797 28.23 1.61 -23.17
N HIS A 798 27.47 2.28 -24.04
CA HIS A 798 27.87 2.44 -25.45
C HIS A 798 28.67 3.71 -25.75
N PHE A 799 28.47 4.79 -24.99
CA PHE A 799 29.14 6.08 -25.23
C PHE A 799 30.08 6.51 -24.09
N GLY A 800 29.91 5.93 -22.90
CA GLY A 800 30.75 6.16 -21.73
C GLY A 800 31.88 5.14 -21.56
N GLY A 801 31.98 4.13 -22.42
CA GLY A 801 32.95 3.03 -22.22
C GLY A 801 32.58 2.16 -21.02
N ASN A 802 31.30 2.14 -20.64
CA ASN A 802 30.77 1.52 -19.44
C ASN A 802 31.33 2.07 -18.12
N ASP A 803 31.95 3.24 -18.12
CA ASP A 803 32.46 3.91 -16.92
C ASP A 803 31.40 4.87 -16.34
N ARG A 804 30.95 4.56 -15.11
CA ARG A 804 29.97 5.38 -14.38
C ARG A 804 30.44 6.81 -14.11
N THR A 805 31.75 7.04 -13.95
CA THR A 805 32.29 8.35 -13.57
C THR A 805 32.22 9.36 -14.70
N ARG A 806 32.02 8.90 -15.93
CA ARG A 806 31.80 9.74 -17.10
C ARG A 806 30.37 10.22 -17.21
N PHE A 807 29.41 9.63 -16.49
CA PHE A 807 28.02 10.05 -16.56
C PHE A 807 27.84 11.46 -15.98
N LYS A 808 27.24 12.38 -16.76
CA LYS A 808 26.95 13.74 -16.30
C LYS A 808 25.45 13.98 -16.14
N SER A 809 24.67 13.83 -17.21
CA SER A 809 23.23 14.06 -17.11
C SER A 809 22.43 13.20 -18.08
N ILE A 810 21.16 13.01 -17.76
CA ILE A 810 20.14 12.43 -18.63
C ILE A 810 18.82 13.14 -18.38
N GLU A 811 18.06 13.37 -19.44
CA GLU A 811 16.68 13.87 -19.38
C GLU A 811 15.85 13.19 -20.47
N ALA A 812 14.57 12.95 -20.17
CA ALA A 812 13.62 12.41 -21.13
C ALA A 812 12.17 12.69 -20.73
N ARG A 813 11.27 12.54 -21.69
CA ARG A 813 9.82 12.61 -21.53
C ARG A 813 9.18 11.24 -21.67
N PHE A 814 8.35 10.86 -20.71
CA PHE A 814 7.52 9.67 -20.79
C PHE A 814 6.38 9.89 -21.80
N ALA A 815 6.17 8.92 -22.68
CA ALA A 815 5.18 9.04 -23.76
C ALA A 815 4.09 7.98 -23.69
N GLN A 816 4.48 6.70 -23.68
CA GLN A 816 3.56 5.55 -23.64
C GLN A 816 4.02 4.51 -22.62
N PRO A 817 3.11 3.68 -22.08
CA PRO A 817 3.47 2.64 -21.13
C PRO A 817 4.28 1.51 -21.80
N VAL A 818 5.14 0.88 -21.01
CA VAL A 818 5.74 -0.43 -21.30
C VAL A 818 4.99 -1.47 -20.49
N PHE A 819 4.65 -2.60 -21.09
CA PHE A 819 4.11 -3.74 -20.35
C PHE A 819 5.23 -4.73 -20.02
N PRO A 820 5.30 -5.27 -18.78
CA PRO A 820 6.25 -6.33 -18.46
C PRO A 820 6.12 -7.51 -19.43
N GLY A 821 7.26 -7.99 -19.94
CA GLY A 821 7.35 -8.98 -21.01
C GLY A 821 7.51 -8.40 -22.42
N GLU A 822 7.39 -7.08 -22.62
CA GLU A 822 7.67 -6.43 -23.92
C GLU A 822 9.18 -6.23 -24.16
N THR A 823 9.56 -5.99 -25.41
CA THR A 823 10.93 -5.71 -25.82
C THR A 823 11.11 -4.20 -26.00
N VAL A 824 12.01 -3.60 -25.23
CA VAL A 824 12.37 -2.19 -25.35
C VAL A 824 13.63 -2.06 -26.19
N GLU A 825 13.57 -1.24 -27.23
CA GLU A 825 14.72 -0.82 -28.04
C GLU A 825 15.06 0.63 -27.69
N VAL A 826 16.32 0.88 -27.30
CA VAL A 826 16.86 2.22 -27.03
C VAL A 826 17.69 2.65 -28.25
N LEU A 827 17.17 3.61 -29.00
CA LEU A 827 17.78 4.17 -30.20
C LEU A 827 18.60 5.38 -29.79
N MET A 828 19.89 5.40 -30.12
CA MET A 828 20.83 6.43 -29.67
C MET A 828 21.62 7.01 -30.82
N TRP A 829 21.80 8.33 -30.78
CA TRP A 829 22.58 9.10 -31.75
C TRP A 829 23.57 9.98 -31.00
N LYS A 830 24.86 9.87 -31.32
CA LYS A 830 25.85 10.85 -30.91
C LYS A 830 25.54 12.17 -31.61
N THR A 831 25.46 13.24 -30.83
CA THR A 831 25.13 14.59 -31.30
C THR A 831 26.18 15.60 -30.87
N PRO A 832 26.35 16.71 -31.61
CA PRO A 832 27.22 17.80 -31.18
C PRO A 832 26.74 18.41 -29.86
N THR A 833 27.70 18.87 -29.06
CA THR A 833 27.46 19.72 -27.88
C THR A 833 28.35 20.94 -27.94
N ASN A 834 27.87 22.05 -27.36
CA ASN A 834 28.64 23.29 -27.27
C ASN A 834 29.68 23.24 -26.15
N ASP A 835 29.58 22.28 -25.23
CA ASP A 835 30.57 22.08 -24.18
C ASP A 835 31.72 21.20 -24.69
N PRO A 836 32.94 21.73 -24.84
CA PRO A 836 34.06 20.95 -25.36
C PRO A 836 34.47 19.79 -24.44
N LYS A 837 34.07 19.79 -23.16
CA LYS A 837 34.38 18.73 -22.18
C LYS A 837 33.38 17.56 -22.21
N LEU A 838 32.26 17.72 -22.91
CA LEU A 838 31.18 16.73 -22.92
C LEU A 838 31.06 16.04 -24.29
N ASP A 839 30.65 14.79 -24.25
CA ASP A 839 29.96 14.11 -25.34
C ASP A 839 28.45 14.20 -25.09
N ALA A 840 27.65 14.31 -26.15
CA ALA A 840 26.20 14.33 -26.07
C ALA A 840 25.56 13.23 -26.91
N VAL A 841 24.46 12.70 -26.39
CA VAL A 841 23.68 11.61 -26.99
C VAL A 841 22.21 11.97 -26.94
N THR A 842 21.59 12.13 -28.10
CA THR A 842 20.13 12.14 -28.21
C THR A 842 19.64 10.70 -28.28
N PHE A 843 18.55 10.38 -27.58
CA PHE A 843 17.99 9.02 -27.58
C PHE A 843 16.46 9.00 -27.55
N GLN A 844 15.92 7.85 -27.94
CA GLN A 844 14.51 7.49 -27.78
C GLN A 844 14.42 6.03 -27.37
N ALA A 845 13.35 5.66 -26.67
CA ALA A 845 13.05 4.25 -26.41
C ALA A 845 11.69 3.90 -27.00
N ARG A 846 11.60 2.71 -27.62
CA ARG A 846 10.35 2.18 -28.16
C ARG A 846 10.10 0.75 -27.73
N VAL A 847 8.84 0.38 -27.62
CA VAL A 847 8.42 -1.02 -27.57
C VAL A 847 8.42 -1.58 -28.99
N LYS A 848 9.23 -2.61 -29.22
CA LYS A 848 9.42 -3.22 -30.54
C LYS A 848 8.13 -3.80 -31.10
N GLU A 849 7.38 -4.53 -30.27
CA GLU A 849 6.18 -5.26 -30.68
C GLU A 849 5.06 -4.33 -31.19
N ARG A 850 4.98 -3.12 -30.64
CA ARG A 850 3.94 -2.13 -30.97
C ARG A 850 4.44 -0.95 -31.79
N ASN A 851 5.76 -0.86 -32.01
CA ASN A 851 6.43 0.32 -32.55
C ASN A 851 6.01 1.63 -31.83
N ALA A 852 5.83 1.55 -30.51
CA ALA A 852 5.34 2.65 -29.68
C ALA A 852 6.49 3.32 -28.94
N LEU A 853 6.67 4.63 -29.11
CA LEU A 853 7.67 5.40 -28.37
C LEU A 853 7.24 5.52 -26.89
N VAL A 854 8.09 5.05 -25.98
CA VAL A 854 7.83 5.06 -24.54
C VAL A 854 8.63 6.14 -23.81
N LEU A 855 9.83 6.45 -24.32
CA LEU A 855 10.62 7.61 -23.94
C LEU A 855 10.94 8.44 -25.18
N THR A 856 10.69 9.73 -25.09
CA THR A 856 10.90 10.71 -26.16
C THR A 856 11.71 11.89 -25.65
N ASN A 857 12.21 12.71 -26.56
CA ASN A 857 13.01 13.89 -26.23
C ASN A 857 14.19 13.56 -25.30
N GLY A 858 14.79 12.37 -25.47
CA GLY A 858 15.87 11.89 -24.62
C GLY A 858 17.16 12.60 -24.98
N TYR A 859 17.85 13.14 -23.99
CA TYR A 859 19.16 13.75 -24.14
C TYR A 859 20.02 13.42 -22.94
N ALA A 860 21.26 12.99 -23.20
CA ALA A 860 22.23 12.65 -22.17
C ALA A 860 23.58 13.28 -22.49
N THR A 861 24.32 13.63 -21.46
CA THR A 861 25.69 14.11 -21.58
C THR A 861 26.63 13.29 -20.73
N LEU A 862 27.84 13.09 -21.25
CA LEU A 862 28.92 12.35 -20.64
C LEU A 862 30.19 13.20 -20.67
N TYR A 863 31.03 13.13 -19.65
CA TYR A 863 32.37 13.70 -19.70
C TYR A 863 33.25 12.93 -20.71
N LYS A 864 34.11 13.64 -21.44
CA LYS A 864 35.06 13.02 -22.38
C LYS A 864 36.18 12.26 -21.67
N GLU A 865 36.59 12.78 -20.52
CA GLU A 865 37.58 12.19 -19.59
C GLU A 865 36.92 12.11 -18.21
N ASP A 866 37.40 11.22 -17.34
CA ASP A 866 36.80 10.93 -16.03
C ASP A 866 36.53 12.22 -15.24
N ALA A 867 35.35 12.32 -14.61
CA ALA A 867 34.89 13.54 -13.92
C ALA A 867 35.84 14.03 -12.82
N ASN A 868 36.64 13.12 -12.24
CA ASN A 868 37.62 13.42 -11.21
C ASN A 868 38.91 14.04 -11.77
N ASN A 869 39.27 13.79 -13.03
CA ASN A 869 40.45 14.38 -13.69
C ASN A 869 40.15 15.73 -14.36
N ALA A 870 38.88 16.05 -14.62
CA ALA A 870 38.46 17.32 -15.23
C ALA A 870 38.62 18.56 -14.32
N LYS A 871 39.06 18.37 -13.07
CA LYS A 871 39.39 19.42 -12.08
C LYS A 871 40.89 19.78 -12.02
N LEU A 872 41.75 19.21 -12.88
CA LEU A 872 43.15 19.60 -13.01
C LEU A 872 43.38 20.64 -14.13
#